data_AF-A0A7X9DUF6-F1
#
_entry.id   AF-A0A7X9DUF6-F1
#
_cell.length_a   1.000
_cell.length_b   1.000
_cell.length_c   1.000
_cell.angle_alpha   90.00
_cell.angle_beta   90.00
_cell.angle_gamma   90.00
#
_symmetry.space_group_name_H-M   'P 1'
#
loop_
_entity.id
_entity.type
_entity.pdbx_description
1 polymer ?
#
loop_
_entity_poly.entity_id
_entity_poly.type
_entity_poly.pdbx_seq_one_letter_code
_entity_poly.pdbx_strand_id
1 'polypeptide(L)'
;MRIMLGSFVALLGLSALGCSRRPADPCAAPEQEPSASLACRLGDRHAMVLLLHPERWQKDKESLLSWVARATRWSGSEGARIEQVLREAPDAWAALARFLRIAGTELPERLEGLDLTRPLALGLFETDGDDLAAAAELLVAGPGSAAPFWDRHRLLLPATDSKVLLGSLSTLLSARGLSRLDATGEKTDAEAWFAHRMHGDEGAIGLLAEDGRLRVELLYRSGTAPQAADLRKLSAAPALARTLTATPAFQALCRADDLATLYLRPWLFRPLSIQRSLSVVLSVLSEVDPAYRASLLAQGVSEVLSGYLWMSPLGAEMDDSAMGLSLAGGLRLWRVSSLTALGQRIFREGRLREGPAPASDAPLAEARLSFDLAKALGAAEEPAAGRLAKSLDDVLQAPRECGVFCLWYSPFRHLFGMGKMMLRFAEPQASSLVPKGLAVVLQAVGTSPSQLRLAAAADFEKSVDLAPLRELARTIEGNGALRGSEVPLSIESLSDRQFALLGINQDPKKLIARRDAPGDLVAELRVDLAALARALGPPGDVLILAGLSELRLRAGVVGQALVIQGALGLAGGPSARLGDWPAFAEASWESPGLAAEASSGGRCLFDLVVQVGAALRAISSADPAQKGLLLARAIAELEPSLACAEKDAHTRDAAARISAVSSLFAAELYLDDFAFEPALKILAAACQRGDRRACERKEREEKAPRFRLAQVERGCASSGAFNPRKDRARLAADGTTQLPERAREDLLLAVDRDAPFETVTKLLERLPEPVLSLELAVRNGQGDRRALLVARKTDPAEEGADELIVALRPTGDGAELSGPGGTILIERPAACQAREECPELEAAVADTVQKVKLQFPRGRLYLDAPRELPWREAARLLAGAECYQPLDEGPAWIALLGPPPAAASPSSKTPVIGKSSAPVFGKSPVVAGPYDAGDIQRVVRMNLARFRHCYELVLMQDPTATALADVRFTIGPKGTVIDARVSLRKQSNPRLEACLDKTIRGLRFPAPAGGGVVTVNYPFNFQPGD
;
A
#
# COMPACT_ATOMS: atom_id res chain seq x y z
N MET A 1 16.10 -64.88 -33.80
CA MET A 1 15.07 -63.84 -34.01
C MET A 1 13.94 -63.96 -32.97
N ARG A 2 14.22 -63.72 -31.68
CA ARG A 2 13.18 -63.78 -30.60
C ARG A 2 13.46 -62.93 -29.34
N ILE A 3 14.47 -62.04 -29.37
CA ILE A 3 14.89 -61.21 -28.23
C ILE A 3 14.77 -59.70 -28.53
N MET A 4 14.27 -59.30 -29.71
CA MET A 4 14.09 -57.88 -30.08
C MET A 4 12.67 -57.30 -29.82
N LEU A 5 11.72 -58.09 -29.32
CA LEU A 5 10.36 -57.59 -29.03
C LEU A 5 10.14 -57.17 -27.56
N GLY A 6 11.01 -57.56 -26.63
CA GLY A 6 10.84 -57.25 -25.20
C GLY A 6 11.13 -55.79 -24.85
N SER A 7 12.20 -55.22 -25.42
CA SER A 7 12.65 -53.86 -25.09
C SER A 7 11.80 -52.76 -25.70
N PHE A 8 11.13 -53.01 -26.83
CA PHE A 8 10.31 -52.00 -27.52
C PHE A 8 8.97 -51.74 -26.81
N VAL A 9 8.40 -52.76 -26.14
CA VAL A 9 7.18 -52.61 -25.34
C VAL A 9 7.47 -51.94 -23.99
N ALA A 10 8.64 -52.18 -23.39
CA ALA A 10 9.06 -51.48 -22.18
C ALA A 10 9.28 -49.96 -22.40
N LEU A 11 9.88 -49.57 -23.53
CA LEU A 11 10.09 -48.15 -23.86
C LEU A 11 8.80 -47.41 -24.26
N LEU A 12 7.86 -48.07 -24.96
CA LEU A 12 6.54 -47.49 -25.24
C LEU A 12 5.60 -47.48 -24.02
N GLY A 13 5.83 -48.36 -23.04
CA GLY A 13 5.11 -48.35 -21.75
C GLY A 13 5.52 -47.20 -20.83
N LEU A 14 6.76 -46.70 -20.93
CA LEU A 14 7.26 -45.60 -20.10
C LEU A 14 6.66 -44.24 -20.49
N SER A 15 6.33 -44.02 -21.77
CA SER A 15 5.60 -42.84 -22.24
C SER A 15 4.13 -42.76 -21.81
N ALA A 16 3.61 -43.80 -21.13
CA ALA A 16 2.26 -43.85 -20.57
C ALA A 16 2.22 -43.90 -19.03
N LEU A 17 3.38 -43.82 -18.36
CA LEU A 17 3.44 -43.57 -16.91
C LEU A 17 3.14 -42.10 -16.62
N GLY A 18 1.85 -41.75 -16.69
CA GLY A 18 1.35 -40.57 -15.98
C GLY A 18 1.62 -40.67 -14.47
N CYS A 19 1.33 -39.60 -13.73
CA CYS A 19 1.70 -39.40 -12.31
C CYS A 19 1.20 -40.46 -11.29
N SER A 20 0.53 -41.53 -11.73
CA SER A 20 -0.23 -42.49 -10.93
C SER A 20 0.58 -43.49 -10.08
N ARG A 21 1.93 -43.41 -10.10
CA ARG A 21 2.82 -44.23 -9.25
C ARG A 21 3.97 -43.42 -8.62
N ARG A 22 3.68 -42.18 -8.21
CA ARG A 22 4.68 -41.32 -7.55
C ARG A 22 4.81 -41.62 -6.05
N PRO A 23 5.99 -41.38 -5.44
CA PRO A 23 6.16 -41.48 -3.99
C PRO A 23 5.23 -40.50 -3.26
N ALA A 24 4.83 -40.87 -2.04
CA ALA A 24 3.93 -40.06 -1.21
C ALA A 24 4.50 -38.68 -0.84
N ASP A 25 5.82 -38.54 -0.86
CA ASP A 25 6.52 -37.26 -0.72
C ASP A 25 7.34 -36.95 -2.00
N PRO A 26 6.91 -36.00 -2.85
CA PRO A 26 7.66 -35.58 -4.03
C PRO A 26 8.92 -34.75 -3.68
N CYS A 27 9.06 -34.25 -2.45
CA CYS A 27 10.32 -33.64 -1.99
C CYS A 27 11.40 -34.69 -1.68
N ALA A 28 11.01 -35.94 -1.38
CA ALA A 28 11.93 -37.02 -1.02
C ALA A 28 12.65 -37.69 -2.22
N ALA A 29 12.17 -37.50 -3.45
CA ALA A 29 12.74 -38.10 -4.67
C ALA A 29 13.13 -37.03 -5.72
N PRO A 30 14.08 -36.13 -5.41
CA PRO A 30 14.32 -34.91 -6.18
C PRO A 30 14.82 -35.13 -7.62
N GLU A 31 15.42 -36.30 -7.91
CA GLU A 31 15.90 -36.67 -9.24
C GLU A 31 14.77 -37.08 -10.20
N GLN A 32 13.64 -37.57 -9.67
CA GLN A 32 12.50 -38.00 -10.46
C GLN A 32 11.57 -36.84 -10.81
N GLU A 33 11.49 -35.82 -9.94
CA GLU A 33 10.58 -34.68 -10.06
C GLU A 33 11.31 -33.33 -9.93
N PRO A 34 12.01 -32.86 -10.98
CA PRO A 34 12.82 -31.64 -10.92
C PRO A 34 12.01 -30.40 -10.50
N SER A 35 10.80 -30.25 -11.06
CA SER A 35 9.86 -29.16 -10.73
C SER A 35 9.43 -29.16 -9.26
N ALA A 36 9.09 -30.34 -8.72
CA ALA A 36 8.73 -30.48 -7.32
C ALA A 36 9.92 -30.19 -6.42
N SER A 37 11.11 -30.74 -6.73
CA SER A 37 12.34 -30.50 -5.97
C SER A 37 12.68 -29.01 -5.89
N LEU A 38 12.52 -28.27 -6.99
CA LEU A 38 12.72 -26.82 -7.01
C LEU A 38 11.72 -26.08 -6.11
N ALA A 39 10.43 -26.44 -6.18
CA ALA A 39 9.41 -25.86 -5.31
C ALA A 39 9.67 -26.18 -3.82
N CYS A 40 10.10 -27.41 -3.49
CA CYS A 40 10.51 -27.81 -2.14
C CYS A 40 11.72 -26.99 -1.63
N ARG A 41 12.70 -26.71 -2.50
CA ARG A 41 13.89 -25.90 -2.15
C ARG A 41 13.60 -24.41 -2.00
N LEU A 42 12.56 -23.89 -2.68
CA LEU A 42 12.01 -22.56 -2.42
C LEU A 42 11.27 -22.49 -1.07
N GLY A 43 10.86 -23.62 -0.52
CA GLY A 43 10.25 -23.74 0.80
C GLY A 43 8.77 -23.34 0.86
N ASP A 44 8.23 -23.31 2.07
CA ASP A 44 6.83 -23.02 2.39
C ASP A 44 6.48 -21.52 2.43
N ARG A 45 7.49 -20.64 2.55
CA ARG A 45 7.34 -19.21 2.84
C ARG A 45 7.04 -18.26 1.68
N HIS A 46 7.17 -18.69 0.43
CA HIS A 46 6.91 -17.82 -0.73
C HIS A 46 5.42 -17.82 -1.10
N ALA A 47 4.76 -16.66 -1.18
CA ALA A 47 3.34 -16.63 -1.56
C ALA A 47 3.07 -17.07 -3.00
N MET A 48 4.06 -16.97 -3.89
CA MET A 48 3.96 -17.44 -5.27
C MET A 48 5.25 -18.18 -5.66
N VAL A 49 5.12 -19.25 -6.45
CA VAL A 49 6.23 -19.98 -7.06
C VAL A 49 5.94 -20.13 -8.55
N LEU A 50 6.74 -19.47 -9.38
CA LEU A 50 6.70 -19.59 -10.84
C LEU A 50 7.79 -20.54 -11.31
N LEU A 51 7.42 -21.65 -11.95
CA LEU A 51 8.31 -22.55 -12.66
C LEU A 51 8.27 -22.20 -14.14
N LEU A 52 9.43 -22.04 -14.78
CA LEU A 52 9.55 -21.89 -16.22
C LEU A 52 10.34 -23.06 -16.80
N HIS A 53 9.88 -23.58 -17.93
CA HIS A 53 10.41 -24.76 -18.60
C HIS A 53 11.07 -24.36 -19.93
N PRO A 54 12.29 -23.81 -19.92
CA PRO A 54 12.98 -23.36 -21.14
C PRO A 54 13.25 -24.50 -22.13
N GLU A 55 13.32 -25.75 -21.67
CA GLU A 55 13.45 -26.93 -22.53
C GLU A 55 12.21 -27.15 -23.40
N ARG A 56 11.02 -26.70 -22.94
CA ARG A 56 9.77 -26.75 -23.71
C ARG A 56 9.67 -25.67 -24.77
N TRP A 57 10.41 -24.56 -24.61
CA TRP A 57 10.50 -23.51 -25.64
C TRP A 57 10.84 -24.10 -27.00
N GLN A 58 11.87 -24.94 -27.10
CA GLN A 58 12.32 -25.52 -28.37
C GLN A 58 11.25 -26.41 -29.02
N LYS A 59 10.60 -27.25 -28.21
CA LYS A 59 9.58 -28.20 -28.66
C LYS A 59 8.34 -27.47 -29.21
N ASP A 60 7.95 -26.38 -28.55
CA ASP A 60 6.71 -25.67 -28.83
C ASP A 60 6.93 -24.33 -29.57
N LYS A 61 8.16 -24.00 -29.96
CA LYS A 61 8.56 -22.72 -30.59
C LYS A 61 7.71 -22.39 -31.81
N GLU A 62 7.53 -23.33 -32.73
CA GLU A 62 6.74 -23.09 -33.94
C GLU A 62 5.25 -22.88 -33.62
N SER A 63 4.71 -23.57 -32.61
CA SER A 63 3.36 -23.31 -32.08
C SER A 63 3.28 -21.89 -31.53
N LEU A 64 4.24 -21.48 -30.69
CA LEU A 64 4.32 -20.13 -30.14
C LEU A 64 4.46 -19.06 -31.22
N LEU A 65 5.32 -19.27 -32.22
CA LEU A 65 5.46 -18.36 -33.36
C LEU A 65 4.16 -18.25 -34.14
N SER A 66 3.43 -19.35 -34.35
CA SER A 66 2.13 -19.30 -35.03
C SER A 66 1.03 -18.57 -34.24
N TRP A 67 1.16 -18.51 -32.90
CA TRP A 67 0.34 -17.69 -32.01
C TRP A 67 0.75 -16.21 -32.06
N VAL A 68 2.04 -15.95 -31.82
CA VAL A 68 2.62 -14.61 -31.81
C VAL A 68 2.37 -13.94 -33.15
N ALA A 69 2.76 -14.56 -34.29
CA ALA A 69 2.55 -14.05 -35.65
C ALA A 69 1.11 -13.59 -35.96
N ARG A 70 0.10 -14.18 -35.32
CA ARG A 70 -1.31 -13.79 -35.49
C ARG A 70 -1.69 -12.64 -34.58
N ALA A 71 -1.28 -12.70 -33.31
CA ALA A 71 -1.46 -11.61 -32.36
C ALA A 71 -0.68 -10.34 -32.77
N THR A 72 0.46 -10.51 -33.42
CA THR A 72 1.38 -9.44 -33.84
C THR A 72 1.02 -8.81 -35.18
N ARG A 73 0.29 -9.51 -36.06
CA ARG A 73 -0.38 -8.87 -37.21
C ARG A 73 -1.30 -7.72 -36.78
N TRP A 74 -1.73 -7.68 -35.52
CA TRP A 74 -2.56 -6.61 -34.96
C TRP A 74 -1.74 -5.40 -34.45
N SER A 75 -0.47 -5.58 -34.06
CA SER A 75 0.43 -4.47 -33.64
C SER A 75 1.35 -3.95 -34.76
N GLY A 76 1.13 -4.40 -36.00
CA GLY A 76 1.84 -3.90 -37.18
C GLY A 76 3.35 -4.16 -37.11
N SER A 77 4.16 -3.10 -37.23
CA SER A 77 5.61 -3.23 -37.38
C SER A 77 6.34 -3.71 -36.12
N GLU A 78 5.86 -3.38 -34.92
CA GLU A 78 6.41 -3.89 -33.67
C GLU A 78 6.16 -5.39 -33.54
N GLY A 79 4.96 -5.82 -33.94
CA GLY A 79 4.59 -7.20 -33.96
C GLY A 79 5.48 -8.06 -34.87
N ALA A 80 5.76 -7.58 -36.09
CA ALA A 80 6.69 -8.26 -36.99
C ALA A 80 8.10 -8.38 -36.39
N ARG A 81 8.57 -7.34 -35.66
CA ARG A 81 9.86 -7.39 -34.94
C ARG A 81 9.88 -8.43 -33.83
N ILE A 82 8.79 -8.53 -33.04
CA ILE A 82 8.67 -9.55 -31.98
C ILE A 82 8.68 -10.95 -32.60
N GLU A 83 7.89 -11.19 -33.66
CA GLU A 83 7.88 -12.47 -34.36
C GLU A 83 9.26 -12.84 -34.90
N GLN A 84 9.94 -11.89 -35.56
CA GLN A 84 11.31 -12.07 -36.08
C GLN A 84 12.30 -12.41 -34.95
N VAL A 85 12.26 -11.66 -33.84
CA VAL A 85 13.12 -11.89 -32.67
C VAL A 85 12.93 -13.29 -32.10
N LEU A 86 11.69 -13.74 -31.92
CA LEU A 86 11.41 -15.09 -31.44
C LEU A 86 11.81 -16.17 -32.47
N ARG A 87 11.61 -15.90 -33.76
CA ARG A 87 11.93 -16.83 -34.86
C ARG A 87 13.43 -17.07 -34.96
N GLU A 88 14.22 -16.01 -34.92
CA GLU A 88 15.68 -16.06 -35.03
C GLU A 88 16.36 -16.54 -33.73
N ALA A 89 15.68 -16.48 -32.58
CA ALA A 89 16.26 -16.85 -31.29
C ALA A 89 16.62 -18.35 -31.23
N PRO A 90 17.90 -18.72 -31.01
CA PRO A 90 18.31 -20.12 -30.91
C PRO A 90 17.77 -20.83 -29.67
N ASP A 91 17.40 -20.11 -28.61
CA ASP A 91 16.85 -20.64 -27.36
C ASP A 91 16.04 -19.58 -26.59
N ALA A 92 15.50 -19.96 -25.42
CA ALA A 92 14.67 -19.09 -24.58
C ALA A 92 15.42 -17.88 -23.98
N TRP A 93 16.72 -18.02 -23.68
CA TRP A 93 17.53 -16.91 -23.18
C TRP A 93 17.81 -15.90 -24.30
N ALA A 94 18.20 -16.39 -25.48
CA ALA A 94 18.42 -15.53 -26.64
C ALA A 94 17.13 -14.82 -27.09
N ALA A 95 15.96 -15.46 -26.93
CA ALA A 95 14.66 -14.82 -27.14
C ALA A 95 14.43 -13.66 -26.15
N LEU A 96 14.66 -13.89 -24.85
CA LEU A 96 14.55 -12.86 -23.81
C LEU A 96 15.54 -11.71 -24.04
N ALA A 97 16.81 -12.01 -24.33
CA ALA A 97 17.86 -11.02 -24.56
C ALA A 97 17.54 -10.12 -25.77
N ARG A 98 17.09 -10.72 -26.88
CA ARG A 98 16.70 -9.98 -28.09
C ARG A 98 15.40 -9.21 -27.92
N PHE A 99 14.46 -9.70 -27.10
CA PHE A 99 13.24 -8.98 -26.75
C PHE A 99 13.53 -7.76 -25.88
N LEU A 100 14.33 -7.91 -24.82
CA LEU A 100 14.72 -6.79 -23.95
C LEU A 100 15.54 -5.74 -24.70
N ARG A 101 16.32 -6.12 -25.71
CA ARG A 101 16.97 -5.17 -26.62
C ARG A 101 16.00 -4.28 -27.41
N ILE A 102 14.77 -4.73 -27.70
CA ILE A 102 13.71 -3.87 -28.26
C ILE A 102 13.31 -2.79 -27.23
N ALA A 103 13.25 -3.15 -25.95
CA ALA A 103 13.04 -2.23 -24.83
C ALA A 103 14.31 -1.48 -24.39
N GLY A 104 15.30 -1.29 -25.28
CA GLY A 104 16.55 -0.57 -25.01
C GLY A 104 17.50 -1.24 -24.00
N THR A 105 17.29 -2.52 -23.69
CA THR A 105 17.94 -3.23 -22.59
C THR A 105 18.85 -4.34 -23.13
N GLU A 106 20.15 -4.07 -23.30
CA GLU A 106 21.10 -5.02 -23.89
C GLU A 106 21.52 -6.13 -22.92
N LEU A 107 21.26 -7.40 -23.28
CA LEU A 107 21.74 -8.60 -22.60
C LEU A 107 22.66 -9.40 -23.53
N PRO A 108 23.64 -10.16 -23.00
CA PRO A 108 24.47 -11.03 -23.81
C PRO A 108 23.62 -12.15 -24.44
N GLU A 109 23.93 -12.54 -25.69
CA GLU A 109 23.17 -13.58 -26.40
C GLU A 109 23.22 -14.96 -25.71
N ARG A 110 24.20 -15.18 -24.84
CA ARG A 110 24.34 -16.36 -23.97
C ARG A 110 24.81 -15.93 -22.60
N LEU A 111 24.41 -16.69 -21.58
CA LEU A 111 24.92 -16.57 -20.22
C LEU A 111 25.67 -17.87 -19.90
N GLU A 112 26.99 -17.81 -19.73
CA GLU A 112 27.79 -19.03 -19.55
C GLU A 112 27.42 -19.74 -18.23
N GLY A 113 27.50 -21.06 -18.22
CA GLY A 113 27.08 -21.89 -17.09
C GLY A 113 25.55 -22.08 -16.94
N LEU A 114 24.70 -21.35 -17.66
CA LEU A 114 23.24 -21.51 -17.60
C LEU A 114 22.76 -22.80 -18.29
N ASP A 115 21.92 -23.58 -17.62
CA ASP A 115 21.39 -24.85 -18.15
C ASP A 115 19.91 -24.76 -18.53
N LEU A 116 19.64 -24.41 -19.79
CA LEU A 116 18.27 -24.34 -20.33
C LEU A 116 17.62 -25.72 -20.61
N THR A 117 18.23 -26.83 -20.22
CA THR A 117 17.62 -28.18 -20.33
C THR A 117 16.81 -28.57 -19.09
N ARG A 118 16.93 -27.81 -18.00
CA ARG A 118 16.20 -28.00 -16.74
C ARG A 118 15.27 -26.80 -16.48
N PRO A 119 14.18 -27.01 -15.71
CA PRO A 119 13.34 -25.91 -15.25
C PRO A 119 14.10 -24.95 -14.34
N LEU A 120 13.71 -23.68 -14.38
CA LEU A 120 14.10 -22.66 -13.42
C LEU A 120 12.90 -22.31 -12.54
N ALA A 121 13.14 -21.84 -11.32
CA ALA A 121 12.08 -21.60 -10.35
C ALA A 121 12.24 -20.25 -9.64
N LEU A 122 11.17 -19.47 -9.59
CA LEU A 122 11.10 -18.14 -9.00
C LEU A 122 10.08 -18.14 -7.87
N GLY A 123 10.57 -18.19 -6.63
CA GLY A 123 9.79 -17.87 -5.44
C GLY A 123 9.65 -16.36 -5.31
N LEU A 124 8.42 -15.87 -5.24
CA LEU A 124 8.12 -14.46 -5.02
C LEU A 124 7.51 -14.27 -3.64
N PHE A 125 7.88 -13.17 -3.00
CA PHE A 125 7.31 -12.69 -1.75
C PHE A 125 7.45 -13.73 -0.61
N GLU A 126 8.69 -13.93 -0.14
CA GLU A 126 8.99 -14.73 1.05
C GLU A 126 8.52 -13.99 2.32
N THR A 127 7.74 -14.66 3.17
CA THR A 127 7.25 -14.10 4.44
C THR A 127 8.01 -14.68 5.63
N ASP A 128 8.34 -13.84 6.62
CA ASP A 128 8.97 -14.31 7.86
C ASP A 128 7.96 -14.90 8.88
N GLY A 129 6.65 -14.65 8.72
CA GLY A 129 5.56 -15.45 9.28
C GLY A 129 4.90 -14.94 10.58
N ASP A 130 5.44 -13.88 11.19
CA ASP A 130 5.00 -13.32 12.48
C ASP A 130 4.42 -11.89 12.34
N ASP A 131 3.75 -11.63 11.22
CA ASP A 131 3.54 -10.26 10.72
C ASP A 131 2.58 -9.40 11.56
N LEU A 132 1.69 -10.01 12.36
CA LEU A 132 0.88 -9.27 13.33
C LEU A 132 1.70 -8.77 14.53
N ALA A 133 2.73 -9.53 14.94
CA ALA A 133 3.67 -9.08 15.96
C ALA A 133 4.61 -8.00 15.41
N ALA A 134 5.09 -8.14 14.17
CA ALA A 134 5.85 -7.09 13.49
C ALA A 134 5.03 -5.79 13.30
N ALA A 135 3.73 -5.91 13.00
CA ALA A 135 2.81 -4.78 12.95
C ALA A 135 2.67 -4.06 14.30
N ALA A 136 2.58 -4.83 15.39
CA ALA A 136 2.61 -4.25 16.73
C ALA A 136 3.94 -3.54 17.00
N GLU A 137 5.10 -4.18 16.72
CA GLU A 137 6.43 -3.59 16.95
C GLU A 137 6.60 -2.22 16.29
N LEU A 138 5.98 -2.01 15.13
CA LEU A 138 5.98 -0.74 14.42
C LEU A 138 5.17 0.38 15.08
N LEU A 139 4.20 0.08 15.95
CA LEU A 139 3.52 1.11 16.76
C LEU A 139 4.45 1.75 17.80
N VAL A 140 5.54 1.06 18.17
CA VAL A 140 6.54 1.52 19.16
C VAL A 140 7.85 1.93 18.50
N ALA A 141 7.94 1.83 17.17
CA ALA A 141 9.12 2.21 16.41
C ALA A 141 9.30 3.74 16.43
N GLY A 142 10.48 4.19 16.87
CA GLY A 142 10.81 5.61 16.90
C GLY A 142 10.95 6.24 15.50
N PRO A 143 10.94 7.57 15.38
CA PRO A 143 11.18 8.27 14.11
C PRO A 143 12.44 7.77 13.40
N GLY A 144 12.34 7.50 12.09
CA GLY A 144 13.46 6.98 11.30
C GLY A 144 13.76 5.48 11.47
N SER A 145 12.94 4.75 12.21
CA SER A 145 13.03 3.28 12.25
C SER A 145 12.74 2.68 10.87
N ALA A 146 13.66 1.84 10.38
CA ALA A 146 13.44 1.06 9.17
C ALA A 146 12.25 0.10 9.33
N ALA A 147 11.59 -0.23 8.22
CA ALA A 147 10.69 -1.38 8.18
C ALA A 147 11.46 -2.66 8.63
N PRO A 148 10.90 -3.50 9.52
CA PRO A 148 11.60 -4.66 10.06
C PRO A 148 11.70 -5.82 9.04
N PHE A 149 10.85 -5.81 8.01
CA PHE A 149 10.75 -6.82 6.96
C PHE A 149 11.44 -6.36 5.68
N TRP A 150 11.76 -7.34 4.83
CA TRP A 150 12.28 -7.17 3.49
C TRP A 150 11.35 -7.85 2.50
N ASP A 151 11.01 -7.19 1.38
CA ASP A 151 10.44 -7.87 0.22
C ASP A 151 11.53 -8.78 -0.34
N ARG A 152 11.47 -10.09 -0.02
CA ARG A 152 12.42 -11.09 -0.48
C ARG A 152 11.83 -11.93 -1.62
N HIS A 153 12.62 -12.14 -2.66
CA HIS A 153 12.33 -13.08 -3.75
C HIS A 153 13.55 -13.98 -3.99
N ARG A 154 13.32 -15.23 -4.38
CA ARG A 154 14.37 -16.23 -4.63
C ARG A 154 14.21 -16.84 -6.02
N LEU A 155 15.23 -16.72 -6.84
CA LEU A 155 15.31 -17.33 -8.18
C LEU A 155 16.37 -18.45 -8.16
N LEU A 156 15.98 -19.65 -8.53
CA LEU A 156 16.85 -20.81 -8.70
C LEU A 156 17.09 -21.02 -10.20
N LEU A 157 18.29 -20.64 -10.65
CA LEU A 157 18.75 -20.84 -12.02
C LEU A 157 19.47 -22.19 -12.13
N PRO A 158 19.03 -23.13 -12.99
CA PRO A 158 19.77 -24.36 -13.23
C PRO A 158 21.12 -24.04 -13.89
N ALA A 159 22.19 -24.69 -13.44
CA ALA A 159 23.55 -24.41 -13.90
C ALA A 159 24.28 -25.70 -14.33
N THR A 160 24.95 -25.66 -15.47
CA THR A 160 25.93 -26.70 -15.87
C THR A 160 27.19 -26.60 -15.01
N ASP A 161 27.62 -25.37 -14.74
CA ASP A 161 28.61 -25.01 -13.73
C ASP A 161 28.11 -23.75 -13.00
N SER A 162 27.90 -23.86 -11.69
CA SER A 162 27.34 -22.77 -10.88
C SER A 162 28.35 -21.66 -10.56
N LYS A 163 29.67 -21.93 -10.58
CA LYS A 163 30.70 -20.91 -10.43
C LYS A 163 30.88 -20.08 -11.71
N VAL A 164 30.81 -20.73 -12.88
CA VAL A 164 30.81 -20.03 -14.18
C VAL A 164 29.55 -19.16 -14.33
N LEU A 165 28.38 -19.67 -13.93
CA LEU A 165 27.13 -18.89 -13.95
C LEU A 165 27.15 -17.72 -12.95
N LEU A 166 27.71 -17.93 -11.74
CA LEU A 166 27.94 -16.89 -10.74
C LEU A 166 28.79 -15.74 -11.32
N GLY A 167 29.93 -16.07 -11.95
CA GLY A 167 30.81 -15.10 -12.59
C GLY A 167 30.11 -14.35 -13.72
N SER A 168 29.45 -15.06 -14.63
CA SER A 168 28.73 -14.48 -15.77
C SER A 168 27.63 -13.51 -15.34
N LEU A 169 26.81 -13.89 -14.35
CA LEU A 169 25.74 -13.04 -13.85
C LEU A 169 26.28 -11.84 -13.05
N SER A 170 27.35 -12.01 -12.27
CA SER A 170 27.99 -10.89 -11.57
C SER A 170 28.58 -9.87 -12.54
N THR A 171 29.28 -10.32 -13.59
CA THR A 171 29.76 -9.44 -14.68
C THR A 171 28.61 -8.69 -15.35
N LEU A 172 27.49 -9.36 -15.62
CA LEU A 172 26.30 -8.74 -16.20
C LEU A 172 25.70 -7.67 -15.27
N LEU A 173 25.57 -7.93 -13.97
CA LEU A 173 25.05 -6.95 -13.01
C LEU A 173 26.00 -5.74 -12.86
N SER A 174 27.31 -5.94 -12.82
CA SER A 174 28.29 -4.85 -12.82
C SER A 174 28.25 -4.03 -14.10
N ALA A 175 28.06 -4.64 -15.27
CA ALA A 175 27.89 -3.93 -16.54
C ALA A 175 26.62 -3.06 -16.58
N ARG A 176 25.63 -3.34 -15.72
CA ARG A 176 24.43 -2.52 -15.50
C ARG A 176 24.57 -1.48 -14.40
N GLY A 177 25.79 -1.26 -13.88
CA GLY A 177 26.08 -0.25 -12.87
C GLY A 177 25.70 -0.66 -11.44
N LEU A 178 25.39 -1.94 -11.18
CA LEU A 178 25.15 -2.40 -9.82
C LEU A 178 26.49 -2.65 -9.10
N SER A 179 26.84 -1.73 -8.20
CA SER A 179 28.04 -1.83 -7.37
C SER A 179 28.07 -3.11 -6.56
N ARG A 180 29.21 -3.82 -6.61
CA ARG A 180 29.47 -5.00 -5.77
C ARG A 180 29.52 -4.59 -4.29
N LEU A 181 28.95 -5.42 -3.43
CA LEU A 181 28.96 -5.26 -1.98
C LEU A 181 29.94 -6.27 -1.40
N ASP A 182 31.13 -5.80 -1.05
CA ASP A 182 32.13 -6.63 -0.37
C ASP A 182 31.76 -6.81 1.11
N ALA A 183 31.55 -8.06 1.52
CA ALA A 183 31.29 -8.40 2.92
C ALA A 183 32.58 -8.31 3.75
N THR A 184 32.93 -7.10 4.17
CA THR A 184 34.06 -6.85 5.06
C THR A 184 33.87 -7.57 6.40
N GLY A 185 34.70 -8.57 6.69
CA GLY A 185 34.87 -9.10 8.05
C GLY A 185 34.82 -10.62 8.25
N GLU A 186 34.65 -11.46 7.22
CA GLU A 186 34.70 -12.92 7.41
C GLU A 186 35.13 -13.69 6.15
N LYS A 187 35.68 -14.89 6.34
CA LYS A 187 35.97 -15.84 5.25
C LYS A 187 34.69 -16.53 4.79
N THR A 188 33.76 -15.78 4.19
CA THR A 188 32.87 -16.40 3.20
C THR A 188 33.74 -16.90 2.04
N ASP A 189 33.43 -18.08 1.51
CA ASP A 189 34.13 -18.59 0.34
C ASP A 189 33.78 -17.68 -0.85
N ALA A 190 34.73 -16.82 -1.23
CA ALA A 190 34.52 -15.79 -2.24
C ALA A 190 34.30 -16.38 -3.64
N GLU A 191 34.53 -17.68 -3.83
CA GLU A 191 34.18 -18.41 -5.05
C GLU A 191 32.71 -18.84 -5.11
N ALA A 192 31.97 -18.75 -4.00
CA ALA A 192 30.60 -19.26 -3.87
C ALA A 192 29.53 -18.18 -3.69
N TRP A 193 29.90 -16.94 -3.36
CA TRP A 193 28.91 -15.89 -3.05
C TRP A 193 29.34 -14.47 -3.43
N PHE A 194 28.42 -13.72 -4.04
CA PHE A 194 28.53 -12.28 -4.27
C PHE A 194 27.23 -11.54 -3.89
N ALA A 195 27.34 -10.24 -3.62
CA ALA A 195 26.18 -9.35 -3.54
C ALA A 195 26.40 -8.07 -4.35
N HIS A 196 25.32 -7.50 -4.87
CA HIS A 196 25.29 -6.25 -5.63
C HIS A 196 24.21 -5.33 -5.05
N ARG A 197 24.45 -4.02 -4.98
CA ARG A 197 23.43 -3.05 -4.57
C ARG A 197 22.57 -2.64 -5.76
N MET A 198 21.26 -2.53 -5.56
CA MET A 198 20.35 -1.97 -6.55
C MET A 198 20.43 -0.44 -6.60
N HIS A 199 20.01 0.14 -7.71
CA HIS A 199 20.00 1.60 -7.89
C HIS A 199 19.00 2.26 -6.93
N GLY A 200 19.34 3.42 -6.37
CA GLY A 200 18.52 4.13 -5.37
C GLY A 200 18.73 3.66 -3.92
N ASP A 201 19.72 2.79 -3.65
CA ASP A 201 20.03 2.21 -2.33
C ASP A 201 18.94 1.33 -1.67
N GLU A 202 17.71 1.27 -2.18
CA GLU A 202 16.58 0.53 -1.57
C GLU A 202 16.63 -1.02 -1.69
N GLY A 203 17.78 -1.62 -2.01
CA GLY A 203 17.88 -3.07 -2.04
C GLY A 203 19.20 -3.67 -2.55
N ALA A 204 19.24 -5.01 -2.55
CA ALA A 204 20.41 -5.80 -2.96
C ALA A 204 20.01 -7.10 -3.68
N ILE A 205 20.95 -7.59 -4.50
CA ILE A 205 20.91 -8.87 -5.19
C ILE A 205 22.03 -9.74 -4.63
N GLY A 206 21.71 -10.85 -3.98
CA GLY A 206 22.67 -11.87 -3.55
C GLY A 206 22.74 -13.02 -4.57
N LEU A 207 23.94 -13.49 -4.90
CA LEU A 207 24.17 -14.61 -5.82
C LEU A 207 24.94 -15.70 -5.06
N LEU A 208 24.38 -16.91 -4.93
CA LEU A 208 24.95 -18.06 -4.24
C LEU A 208 25.10 -19.24 -5.22
N ALA A 209 26.32 -19.71 -5.43
CA ALA A 209 26.56 -20.95 -6.16
C ALA A 209 26.21 -22.17 -5.28
N GLU A 210 25.40 -23.07 -5.81
CA GLU A 210 25.02 -24.34 -5.19
C GLU A 210 25.28 -25.49 -6.18
N ASP A 211 25.15 -26.74 -5.73
CA ASP A 211 25.35 -27.91 -6.60
C ASP A 211 24.33 -27.92 -7.76
N GLY A 212 24.88 -27.76 -8.98
CA GLY A 212 24.13 -27.75 -10.24
C GLY A 212 23.14 -26.59 -10.42
N ARG A 213 23.26 -25.49 -9.65
CA ARG A 213 22.38 -24.31 -9.74
C ARG A 213 23.01 -23.04 -9.17
N LEU A 214 22.51 -21.88 -9.58
CA LEU A 214 22.75 -20.58 -8.94
C LEU A 214 21.47 -20.12 -8.24
N ARG A 215 21.55 -19.85 -6.94
CA ARG A 215 20.48 -19.22 -6.16
C ARG A 215 20.67 -17.72 -6.14
N VAL A 216 19.66 -16.98 -6.57
CA VAL A 216 19.64 -15.52 -6.65
C VAL A 216 18.59 -15.00 -5.68
N GLU A 217 19.02 -14.25 -4.68
CA GLU A 217 18.15 -13.59 -3.70
C GLU A 217 17.98 -12.13 -4.11
N LEU A 218 16.74 -11.65 -4.21
CA LEU A 218 16.42 -10.23 -4.36
C LEU A 218 15.88 -9.73 -3.03
N LEU A 219 16.47 -8.69 -2.48
CA LEU A 219 16.00 -7.97 -1.29
C LEU A 219 15.63 -6.54 -1.65
N TYR A 220 14.41 -6.13 -1.30
CA TYR A 220 13.97 -4.76 -1.41
C TYR A 220 13.38 -4.26 -0.08
N ARG A 221 13.72 -3.03 0.32
CA ARG A 221 13.15 -2.35 1.48
C ARG A 221 13.26 -0.84 1.28
N SER A 222 12.13 -0.15 1.40
CA SER A 222 12.11 1.29 1.17
C SER A 222 12.90 2.06 2.24
N GLY A 223 13.53 3.16 1.81
CA GLY A 223 14.14 4.16 2.68
C GLY A 223 15.41 3.75 3.44
N THR A 224 15.92 2.52 3.32
CA THR A 224 17.13 2.09 4.04
C THR A 224 17.99 1.08 3.31
N ALA A 225 19.27 1.44 3.09
CA ALA A 225 20.25 0.60 2.43
C ALA A 225 20.48 -0.75 3.15
N PRO A 226 20.63 -1.86 2.41
CA PRO A 226 21.02 -3.15 2.98
C PRO A 226 22.42 -3.08 3.58
N GLN A 227 22.54 -3.51 4.84
CA GLN A 227 23.83 -3.62 5.51
C GLN A 227 24.45 -5.01 5.29
N ALA A 228 25.76 -5.15 5.52
CA ALA A 228 26.45 -6.44 5.40
C ALA A 228 25.84 -7.53 6.32
N ALA A 229 25.24 -7.15 7.46
CA ALA A 229 24.50 -8.06 8.34
C ALA A 229 23.17 -8.54 7.74
N ASP A 230 22.46 -7.72 6.96
CA ASP A 230 21.26 -8.14 6.22
C ASP A 230 21.64 -9.16 5.13
N LEU A 231 22.77 -8.92 4.44
CA LEU A 231 23.30 -9.83 3.43
C LEU A 231 23.71 -11.21 4.01
N ARG A 232 24.18 -11.28 5.27
CA ARG A 232 24.45 -12.57 5.94
C ARG A 232 23.18 -13.42 6.12
N LYS A 233 22.01 -12.80 6.28
CA LYS A 233 20.73 -13.52 6.33
C LYS A 233 20.37 -14.16 4.98
N LEU A 234 20.92 -13.67 3.86
CA LEU A 234 20.77 -14.29 2.54
C LEU A 234 21.62 -15.55 2.36
N SER A 235 22.81 -15.58 2.97
CA SER A 235 23.71 -16.75 2.88
C SER A 235 23.22 -17.95 3.69
N ALA A 236 22.35 -17.73 4.67
CA ALA A 236 21.70 -18.82 5.40
C ALA A 236 20.96 -19.74 4.41
N ALA A 237 21.17 -21.05 4.51
CA ALA A 237 20.31 -21.99 3.79
C ALA A 237 18.86 -21.77 4.25
N PRO A 238 17.85 -21.87 3.36
CA PRO A 238 16.47 -21.86 3.79
C PRO A 238 16.29 -22.94 4.86
N ALA A 239 15.56 -22.62 5.92
CA ALA A 239 15.15 -23.63 6.88
C ALA A 239 14.47 -24.77 6.10
N LEU A 240 14.97 -26.00 6.24
CA LEU A 240 14.40 -27.18 5.58
C LEU A 240 12.89 -27.14 5.79
N ALA A 241 12.15 -27.10 4.69
CA ALA A 241 10.71 -26.91 4.73
C ALA A 241 10.10 -27.94 5.67
N ARG A 242 9.27 -27.49 6.61
CA ARG A 242 8.29 -28.39 7.22
C ARG A 242 7.51 -28.97 6.06
N THR A 243 7.49 -30.31 5.98
CA THR A 243 6.99 -31.11 4.84
C THR A 243 5.89 -30.39 4.09
N LEU A 244 6.18 -29.92 2.87
CA LEU A 244 5.16 -29.32 2.02
C LEU A 244 4.05 -30.36 1.85
N THR A 245 2.87 -30.05 2.34
CA THR A 245 1.72 -30.94 2.24
C THR A 245 1.45 -31.19 0.75
N ALA A 246 1.32 -32.47 0.38
CA ALA A 246 1.15 -32.89 -1.01
C ALA A 246 -0.28 -32.62 -1.51
N THR A 247 -0.70 -31.36 -1.46
CA THR A 247 -2.02 -30.90 -1.92
C THR A 247 -2.20 -31.19 -3.42
N PRO A 248 -3.43 -31.36 -3.92
CA PRO A 248 -3.69 -31.53 -5.35
C PRO A 248 -3.06 -30.44 -6.24
N ALA A 249 -3.07 -29.18 -5.80
CA ALA A 249 -2.41 -28.08 -6.51
C ALA A 249 -0.89 -28.25 -6.53
N PHE A 250 -0.27 -28.62 -5.41
CA PHE A 250 1.17 -28.89 -5.36
C PHE A 250 1.55 -30.11 -6.23
N GLN A 251 0.76 -31.19 -6.21
CA GLN A 251 0.93 -32.33 -7.11
C GLN A 251 0.84 -31.91 -8.59
N ALA A 252 0.00 -30.92 -8.93
CA ALA A 252 -0.15 -30.42 -10.30
C ALA A 252 1.08 -29.66 -10.83
N LEU A 253 1.98 -29.15 -9.97
CA LEU A 253 3.27 -28.57 -10.38
C LEU A 253 4.16 -29.56 -11.15
N CYS A 254 3.94 -30.85 -10.93
CA CYS A 254 4.78 -31.94 -11.40
C CYS A 254 4.37 -32.42 -12.82
N ARG A 255 3.61 -31.60 -13.55
CA ARG A 255 3.19 -31.83 -14.94
C ARG A 255 4.30 -31.39 -15.89
N ALA A 256 4.86 -32.33 -16.63
CA ALA A 256 6.05 -32.07 -17.43
C ALA A 256 5.81 -31.24 -18.70
N ASP A 257 4.59 -31.16 -19.24
CA ASP A 257 4.29 -30.60 -20.57
C ASP A 257 3.83 -29.13 -20.57
N ASP A 258 3.98 -28.44 -19.45
CA ASP A 258 3.71 -27.01 -19.33
C ASP A 258 4.98 -26.19 -19.62
N LEU A 259 4.84 -25.06 -20.32
CA LEU A 259 5.90 -24.08 -20.59
C LEU A 259 6.17 -23.22 -19.34
N ALA A 260 5.12 -22.91 -18.59
CA ALA A 260 5.17 -22.14 -17.36
C ALA A 260 4.08 -22.62 -16.40
N THR A 261 4.41 -22.73 -15.12
CA THR A 261 3.48 -23.15 -14.06
C THR A 261 3.60 -22.22 -12.86
N LEU A 262 2.48 -21.62 -12.45
CA LEU A 262 2.37 -20.69 -11.33
C LEU A 262 1.62 -21.35 -10.17
N TYR A 263 2.30 -21.58 -9.05
CA TYR A 263 1.70 -22.02 -7.79
C TYR A 263 1.54 -20.86 -6.83
N LEU A 264 0.34 -20.74 -6.26
CA LEU A 264 -0.11 -19.68 -5.38
C LEU A 264 -0.45 -20.26 -4.02
N ARG A 265 -0.01 -19.59 -2.96
CA ARG A 265 -0.35 -19.87 -1.56
C ARG A 265 -1.04 -18.64 -0.96
N PRO A 266 -2.35 -18.42 -1.26
CA PRO A 266 -3.02 -17.16 -0.93
C PRO A 266 -3.06 -16.84 0.57
N TRP A 267 -2.93 -17.82 1.46
CA TRP A 267 -2.81 -17.56 2.91
C TRP A 267 -1.60 -16.67 3.26
N LEU A 268 -0.57 -16.65 2.42
CA LEU A 268 0.60 -15.77 2.56
C LEU A 268 0.38 -14.36 1.98
N PHE A 269 -0.69 -14.10 1.23
CA PHE A 269 -0.99 -12.73 0.79
C PHE A 269 -1.40 -11.81 1.94
N ARG A 270 -1.99 -12.37 3.01
CA ARG A 270 -2.29 -11.59 4.23
C ARG A 270 -1.03 -10.99 4.87
N PRO A 271 -0.03 -11.78 5.31
CA PRO A 271 1.18 -11.23 5.89
C PRO A 271 1.91 -10.26 4.95
N LEU A 272 1.96 -10.54 3.65
CA LEU A 272 2.56 -9.62 2.67
C LEU A 272 1.84 -8.28 2.55
N SER A 273 0.51 -8.28 2.62
CA SER A 273 -0.25 -7.04 2.63
C SER A 273 -0.01 -6.25 3.91
N ILE A 274 0.12 -6.90 5.06
CA ILE A 274 0.47 -6.24 6.33
C ILE A 274 1.83 -5.54 6.17
N GLN A 275 2.85 -6.31 5.76
CA GLN A 275 4.20 -5.80 5.51
C GLN A 275 4.17 -4.59 4.57
N ARG A 276 3.65 -4.75 3.35
CA ARG A 276 3.68 -3.66 2.36
C ARG A 276 2.90 -2.42 2.80
N SER A 277 1.68 -2.57 3.33
CA SER A 277 0.90 -1.42 3.79
C SER A 277 1.60 -0.70 4.94
N LEU A 278 2.24 -1.42 5.88
CA LEU A 278 3.01 -0.80 6.95
C LEU A 278 4.28 -0.08 6.44
N SER A 279 4.96 -0.61 5.42
CA SER A 279 6.10 0.07 4.82
C SER A 279 5.69 1.42 4.23
N VAL A 280 4.54 1.48 3.57
CA VAL A 280 3.98 2.71 3.03
C VAL A 280 3.64 3.68 4.16
N VAL A 281 2.94 3.22 5.21
CA VAL A 281 2.62 4.04 6.39
C VAL A 281 3.89 4.64 7.02
N LEU A 282 4.96 3.87 7.20
CA LEU A 282 6.23 4.37 7.73
C LEU A 282 6.90 5.41 6.82
N SER A 283 6.94 5.16 5.51
CA SER A 283 7.52 6.10 4.53
C SER A 283 6.75 7.43 4.45
N VAL A 284 5.45 7.44 4.77
CA VAL A 284 4.67 8.67 4.89
C VAL A 284 4.94 9.35 6.23
N LEU A 285 5.05 8.58 7.32
CA LEU A 285 5.29 9.11 8.66
C LEU A 285 6.67 9.75 8.85
N SER A 286 7.70 9.37 8.06
CA SER A 286 9.00 10.07 8.10
C SER A 286 8.88 11.52 7.63
N GLU A 287 8.08 11.77 6.60
CA GLU A 287 7.90 13.09 5.97
C GLU A 287 6.85 13.97 6.66
N VAL A 288 5.94 13.38 7.46
CA VAL A 288 4.88 14.14 8.13
C VAL A 288 5.35 14.77 9.44
N ASP A 289 4.86 15.99 9.68
CA ASP A 289 5.01 16.75 10.93
C ASP A 289 4.67 15.91 12.18
N PRO A 290 5.52 15.92 13.23
CA PRO A 290 5.32 15.15 14.46
C PRO A 290 3.92 15.25 15.08
N ALA A 291 3.26 16.41 15.04
CA ALA A 291 1.95 16.63 15.65
C ALA A 291 0.83 15.76 15.01
N TYR A 292 0.99 15.37 13.74
CA TYR A 292 0.01 14.56 13.01
C TYR A 292 0.37 13.06 12.97
N ARG A 293 1.62 12.68 13.29
CA ARG A 293 2.11 11.30 13.17
C ARG A 293 1.24 10.29 13.92
N ALA A 294 0.83 10.58 15.15
CA ALA A 294 0.00 9.66 15.93
C ALA A 294 -1.39 9.40 15.30
N SER A 295 -2.01 10.43 14.69
CA SER A 295 -3.29 10.27 13.98
C SER A 295 -3.14 9.48 12.69
N LEU A 296 -2.10 9.77 11.88
CA LEU A 296 -1.87 9.06 10.63
C LEU A 296 -1.40 7.62 10.84
N LEU A 297 -0.59 7.36 11.87
CA LEU A 297 -0.21 6.01 12.28
C LEU A 297 -1.45 5.22 12.72
N ALA A 298 -2.30 5.79 13.57
CA ALA A 298 -3.54 5.14 13.99
C ALA A 298 -4.48 4.85 12.81
N GLN A 299 -4.66 5.81 11.90
CA GLN A 299 -5.46 5.61 10.69
C GLN A 299 -4.86 4.53 9.79
N GLY A 300 -3.59 4.67 9.40
CA GLY A 300 -2.92 3.75 8.47
C GLY A 300 -2.83 2.33 9.01
N VAL A 301 -2.53 2.15 10.31
CA VAL A 301 -2.57 0.83 10.95
C VAL A 301 -4.00 0.29 11.02
N SER A 302 -5.03 1.12 11.24
CA SER A 302 -6.41 0.64 11.15
C SER A 302 -6.77 0.15 9.76
N GLU A 303 -6.33 0.82 8.68
CA GLU A 303 -6.55 0.40 7.30
C GLU A 303 -5.81 -0.92 6.99
N VAL A 304 -4.58 -1.09 7.50
CA VAL A 304 -3.84 -2.37 7.44
C VAL A 304 -4.62 -3.49 8.13
N LEU A 305 -5.19 -3.22 9.31
CA LEU A 305 -5.97 -4.20 10.08
C LEU A 305 -7.32 -4.53 9.45
N SER A 306 -7.98 -3.59 8.75
CA SER A 306 -9.13 -3.90 7.88
C SER A 306 -8.74 -4.96 6.82
N GLY A 307 -7.59 -4.76 6.17
CA GLY A 307 -7.02 -5.71 5.23
C GLY A 307 -6.76 -7.09 5.85
N TYR A 308 -6.20 -7.13 7.06
CA TYR A 308 -5.97 -8.38 7.82
C TYR A 308 -7.26 -9.19 8.00
N LEU A 309 -8.35 -8.53 8.40
CA LEU A 309 -9.66 -9.15 8.62
C LEU A 309 -10.29 -9.63 7.29
N TRP A 310 -10.06 -8.90 6.19
CA TRP A 310 -10.53 -9.28 4.86
C TRP A 310 -9.87 -10.57 4.36
N MET A 311 -8.58 -10.72 4.63
CA MET A 311 -7.80 -11.90 4.24
C MET A 311 -7.74 -12.99 5.33
N SER A 312 -8.76 -13.06 6.19
CA SER A 312 -8.92 -14.15 7.16
C SER A 312 -9.18 -15.48 6.43
N PRO A 313 -8.40 -16.54 6.69
CA PRO A 313 -8.67 -17.88 6.16
C PRO A 313 -9.94 -18.52 6.73
N LEU A 314 -10.60 -17.95 7.74
CA LEU A 314 -11.86 -18.48 8.26
C LEU A 314 -12.95 -18.43 7.19
N GLY A 315 -13.59 -19.58 6.93
CA GLY A 315 -14.52 -19.71 5.82
C GLY A 315 -13.85 -19.90 4.45
N ALA A 316 -12.55 -20.23 4.39
CA ALA A 316 -11.86 -20.53 3.14
C ALA A 316 -12.26 -21.90 2.57
N GLU A 317 -12.55 -21.91 1.28
CA GLU A 317 -13.04 -23.02 0.46
C GLU A 317 -11.90 -23.70 -0.30
N MET A 318 -10.92 -22.90 -0.70
CA MET A 318 -9.72 -23.29 -1.41
C MET A 318 -8.51 -22.96 -0.56
N ASP A 319 -7.49 -23.79 -0.64
CA ASP A 319 -6.28 -23.63 0.15
C ASP A 319 -5.20 -22.91 -0.67
N ASP A 320 -4.62 -23.62 -1.64
CA ASP A 320 -3.68 -23.16 -2.65
C ASP A 320 -4.27 -23.28 -4.07
N SER A 321 -3.52 -22.81 -5.07
CA SER A 321 -3.86 -23.02 -6.47
C SER A 321 -2.60 -23.10 -7.33
N ALA A 322 -2.52 -24.10 -8.21
CA ALA A 322 -1.56 -24.16 -9.29
C ALA A 322 -2.24 -23.81 -10.61
N MET A 323 -1.55 -23.12 -11.50
CA MET A 323 -1.95 -22.86 -12.88
C MET A 323 -0.83 -23.25 -13.82
N GLY A 324 -1.15 -23.74 -15.01
CA GLY A 324 -0.15 -24.01 -16.04
C GLY A 324 -0.57 -23.52 -17.42
N LEU A 325 0.43 -23.19 -18.21
CA LEU A 325 0.35 -22.77 -19.60
C LEU A 325 1.12 -23.80 -20.45
N SER A 326 0.44 -24.44 -21.40
CA SER A 326 1.04 -25.37 -22.36
C SER A 326 0.66 -24.97 -23.78
N LEU A 327 1.55 -25.23 -24.74
CA LEU A 327 1.34 -24.95 -26.17
C LEU A 327 1.19 -26.24 -26.99
N ALA A 328 1.37 -27.41 -26.36
CA ALA A 328 1.19 -28.70 -26.99
C ALA A 328 -0.27 -28.90 -27.42
N GLY A 329 -0.50 -28.91 -28.74
CA GLY A 329 -1.84 -29.08 -29.34
C GLY A 329 -2.72 -27.83 -29.36
N GLY A 330 -2.15 -26.64 -29.13
CA GLY A 330 -2.88 -25.37 -29.02
C GLY A 330 -2.57 -24.65 -27.71
N LEU A 331 -3.08 -23.43 -27.53
CA LEU A 331 -2.90 -22.69 -26.28
C LEU A 331 -3.79 -23.32 -25.22
N ARG A 332 -3.20 -24.03 -24.26
CA ARG A 332 -3.89 -24.66 -23.14
C ARG A 332 -3.53 -23.95 -21.84
N LEU A 333 -4.56 -23.60 -21.09
CA LEU A 333 -4.46 -23.07 -19.73
C LEU A 333 -5.11 -24.08 -18.80
N TRP A 334 -4.59 -24.23 -17.59
CA TRP A 334 -5.30 -24.98 -16.55
C TRP A 334 -5.09 -24.33 -15.19
N ARG A 335 -6.01 -24.60 -14.27
CA ARG A 335 -5.93 -24.29 -12.84
C ARG A 335 -6.36 -25.52 -12.05
N VAL A 336 -5.65 -25.82 -10.98
CA VAL A 336 -6.01 -26.80 -9.96
C VAL A 336 -6.01 -26.07 -8.62
N SER A 337 -7.15 -25.97 -7.95
CA SER A 337 -7.26 -25.45 -6.59
C SER A 337 -7.52 -26.60 -5.62
N SER A 338 -6.75 -26.70 -4.54
CA SER A 338 -7.02 -27.72 -3.51
C SER A 338 -8.16 -27.25 -2.61
N LEU A 339 -9.16 -28.11 -2.39
CA LEU A 339 -10.36 -27.76 -1.63
C LEU A 339 -10.20 -28.09 -0.15
N THR A 340 -10.48 -27.11 0.71
CA THR A 340 -10.61 -27.34 2.15
C THR A 340 -11.81 -28.24 2.44
N ALA A 341 -11.96 -28.72 3.69
CA ALA A 341 -13.15 -29.46 4.09
C ALA A 341 -14.47 -28.69 3.82
N LEU A 342 -14.44 -27.35 3.96
CA LEU A 342 -15.53 -26.46 3.60
C LEU A 342 -15.78 -26.44 2.09
N GLY A 343 -14.75 -26.27 1.27
CA GLY A 343 -14.88 -26.31 -0.19
C GLY A 343 -15.44 -27.63 -0.70
N GLN A 344 -14.95 -28.76 -0.15
CA GLN A 344 -15.46 -30.09 -0.47
C GLN A 344 -16.93 -30.27 -0.08
N ARG A 345 -17.39 -29.64 1.01
CA ARG A 345 -18.81 -29.59 1.40
C ARG A 345 -19.63 -28.78 0.40
N ILE A 346 -19.21 -27.54 0.11
CA ILE A 346 -19.90 -26.62 -0.82
C ILE A 346 -20.09 -27.26 -2.20
N PHE A 347 -19.03 -27.82 -2.78
CA PHE A 347 -19.10 -28.45 -4.09
C PHE A 347 -19.95 -29.74 -4.10
N ARG A 348 -20.01 -30.47 -2.97
CA ARG A 348 -20.87 -31.64 -2.82
C ARG A 348 -22.35 -31.27 -2.73
N GLU A 349 -22.68 -30.20 -2.00
CA GLU A 349 -24.06 -29.71 -1.85
C GLU A 349 -24.58 -29.04 -3.12
N GLY A 350 -23.72 -28.33 -3.86
CA GLY A 350 -24.03 -27.74 -5.15
C GLY A 350 -24.09 -28.73 -6.33
N ARG A 351 -23.75 -30.02 -6.16
CA ARG A 351 -23.69 -30.96 -7.28
C ARG A 351 -25.10 -31.33 -7.79
N LEU A 352 -25.38 -31.04 -9.07
CA LEU A 352 -26.54 -31.61 -9.76
C LEU A 352 -26.30 -33.07 -10.19
N ARG A 353 -27.38 -33.85 -10.24
CA ARG A 353 -27.42 -35.15 -10.94
C ARG A 353 -27.91 -35.00 -12.38
N GLU A 354 -28.91 -34.15 -12.57
CA GLU A 354 -29.53 -33.82 -13.86
C GLU A 354 -29.68 -32.31 -13.97
N GLY A 355 -29.57 -31.80 -15.19
CA GLY A 355 -29.84 -30.40 -15.51
C GLY A 355 -30.02 -30.17 -17.01
N PRO A 356 -30.22 -28.90 -17.43
CA PRO A 356 -30.17 -28.54 -18.83
C PRO A 356 -28.81 -28.90 -19.45
N ALA A 357 -28.86 -29.37 -20.69
CA ALA A 357 -27.70 -29.69 -21.51
C ALA A 357 -27.99 -29.39 -23.00
N PRO A 358 -27.00 -28.93 -23.76
CA PRO A 358 -27.11 -28.83 -25.21
C PRO A 358 -27.55 -30.16 -25.84
N ALA A 359 -28.51 -30.07 -26.76
CA ALA A 359 -29.03 -31.21 -27.52
C ALA A 359 -28.57 -31.22 -28.99
N SER A 360 -27.94 -30.13 -29.46
CA SER A 360 -27.45 -29.98 -30.83
C SER A 360 -26.02 -30.51 -31.01
N ASP A 361 -25.77 -31.15 -32.14
CA ASP A 361 -24.45 -31.68 -32.51
C ASP A 361 -23.48 -30.61 -33.07
N ALA A 362 -23.94 -29.39 -33.36
CA ALA A 362 -23.14 -28.34 -34.00
C ALA A 362 -23.53 -26.88 -33.58
N PRO A 363 -23.40 -26.51 -32.29
CA PRO A 363 -23.60 -25.13 -31.85
C PRO A 363 -22.44 -24.20 -32.25
N LEU A 364 -22.74 -22.92 -32.47
CA LEU A 364 -21.72 -21.85 -32.53
C LEU A 364 -21.08 -21.64 -31.16
N ALA A 365 -21.92 -21.61 -30.13
CA ALA A 365 -21.50 -21.53 -28.74
C ALA A 365 -22.45 -22.36 -27.89
N GLU A 366 -21.90 -23.09 -26.93
CA GLU A 366 -22.65 -23.79 -25.91
C GLU A 366 -22.02 -23.55 -24.54
N ALA A 367 -22.84 -23.24 -23.55
CA ALA A 367 -22.45 -23.14 -22.15
C ALA A 367 -23.36 -24.04 -21.32
N ARG A 368 -22.79 -24.74 -20.34
CA ARG A 368 -23.50 -25.61 -19.40
C ARG A 368 -22.97 -25.36 -17.99
N LEU A 369 -23.88 -25.15 -17.04
CA LEU A 369 -23.62 -25.09 -15.61
C LEU A 369 -24.44 -26.21 -14.95
N SER A 370 -23.75 -27.24 -14.47
CA SER A 370 -24.36 -28.41 -13.81
C SER A 370 -24.26 -28.31 -12.29
N PHE A 371 -24.51 -27.11 -11.76
CA PHE A 371 -24.18 -26.75 -10.38
C PHE A 371 -25.26 -25.86 -9.74
N ASP A 372 -25.85 -26.37 -8.66
CA ASP A 372 -26.85 -25.74 -7.81
C ASP A 372 -26.18 -24.66 -6.96
N LEU A 373 -26.00 -23.49 -7.59
CA LEU A 373 -25.31 -22.34 -7.00
C LEU A 373 -26.01 -21.87 -5.72
N ALA A 374 -27.35 -21.94 -5.65
CA ALA A 374 -28.12 -21.60 -4.46
C ALA A 374 -27.75 -22.48 -3.25
N LYS A 375 -27.65 -23.80 -3.42
CA LYS A 375 -27.17 -24.71 -2.36
C LYS A 375 -25.71 -24.47 -2.00
N ALA A 376 -24.84 -24.28 -3.00
CA ALA A 376 -23.43 -24.00 -2.76
C ALA A 376 -23.22 -22.73 -1.90
N LEU A 377 -23.96 -21.66 -2.21
CA LEU A 377 -23.99 -20.42 -1.43
C LEU A 377 -24.63 -20.62 -0.04
N GLY A 378 -25.64 -21.49 0.07
CA GLY A 378 -26.20 -21.92 1.36
C GLY A 378 -25.14 -22.58 2.25
N ALA A 379 -24.37 -23.51 1.69
CA ALA A 379 -23.30 -24.26 2.35
C ALA A 379 -22.06 -23.43 2.70
N ALA A 380 -21.83 -22.34 1.97
CA ALA A 380 -20.66 -21.47 2.11
C ALA A 380 -20.72 -20.60 3.37
N GLU A 381 -19.55 -20.18 3.83
CA GLU A 381 -19.39 -19.28 4.98
C GLU A 381 -18.92 -17.92 4.46
N GLU A 382 -19.53 -16.82 4.94
CA GLU A 382 -19.09 -15.47 4.56
C GLU A 382 -17.69 -15.20 5.12
N PRO A 383 -16.81 -14.53 4.36
CA PRO A 383 -15.51 -14.05 4.87
C PRO A 383 -15.69 -13.27 6.17
N ALA A 384 -14.71 -13.35 7.06
CA ALA A 384 -14.86 -12.81 8.40
C ALA A 384 -15.13 -11.28 8.40
N ALA A 385 -14.44 -10.49 7.56
CA ALA A 385 -14.78 -9.08 7.35
C ALA A 385 -16.14 -8.86 6.66
N GLY A 386 -16.57 -9.77 5.77
CA GLY A 386 -17.88 -9.71 5.13
C GLY A 386 -19.04 -9.77 6.13
N ARG A 387 -18.87 -10.51 7.23
CA ARG A 387 -19.83 -10.51 8.36
C ARG A 387 -19.87 -9.19 9.15
N LEU A 388 -18.82 -8.37 9.06
CA LEU A 388 -18.72 -7.06 9.73
C LEU A 388 -19.18 -5.89 8.83
N ALA A 389 -19.11 -6.06 7.51
CA ALA A 389 -19.58 -5.06 6.53
C ALA A 389 -21.09 -4.80 6.70
N LYS A 390 -21.49 -3.52 6.72
CA LYS A 390 -22.88 -3.07 6.90
C LYS A 390 -23.53 -2.60 5.60
N SER A 391 -22.71 -2.31 4.59
CA SER A 391 -23.10 -1.80 3.29
C SER A 391 -22.27 -2.42 2.18
N LEU A 392 -22.72 -2.26 0.93
CA LEU A 392 -21.94 -2.61 -0.25
C LEU A 392 -20.69 -1.71 -0.40
N ASP A 393 -20.75 -0.46 0.08
CA ASP A 393 -19.62 0.46 0.05
C ASP A 393 -18.45 -0.04 0.92
N ASP A 394 -18.74 -0.60 2.10
CA ASP A 394 -17.72 -1.25 2.95
C ASP A 394 -16.99 -2.39 2.20
N VAL A 395 -17.75 -3.16 1.40
CA VAL A 395 -17.23 -4.27 0.57
C VAL A 395 -16.38 -3.75 -0.61
N LEU A 396 -16.82 -2.67 -1.26
CA LEU A 396 -16.11 -2.07 -2.40
C LEU A 396 -14.89 -1.24 -1.96
N GLN A 397 -14.86 -0.80 -0.69
CA GLN A 397 -13.73 -0.10 -0.10
C GLN A 397 -12.58 -1.07 0.28
N ALA A 398 -12.88 -2.29 0.73
CA ALA A 398 -11.83 -3.22 1.18
C ALA A 398 -10.70 -3.47 0.15
N PRO A 399 -10.95 -3.71 -1.16
CA PRO A 399 -9.88 -3.84 -2.15
C PRO A 399 -9.01 -2.58 -2.34
N ARG A 400 -9.46 -1.40 -1.90
CA ARG A 400 -8.67 -0.17 -1.90
C ARG A 400 -7.72 -0.11 -0.70
N GLU A 401 -8.15 -0.60 0.47
CA GLU A 401 -7.37 -0.56 1.72
C GLU A 401 -6.24 -1.60 1.76
N CYS A 402 -6.50 -2.84 1.30
CA CYS A 402 -5.47 -3.89 1.18
C CYS A 402 -4.86 -4.03 -0.23
N GLY A 403 -5.25 -3.16 -1.16
CA GLY A 403 -4.69 -3.09 -2.51
C GLY A 403 -4.77 -4.40 -3.29
N VAL A 404 -3.78 -4.62 -4.16
CA VAL A 404 -3.78 -5.70 -5.15
C VAL A 404 -3.90 -7.10 -4.53
N PHE A 405 -3.32 -7.34 -3.36
CA PHE A 405 -3.32 -8.67 -2.73
C PHE A 405 -4.73 -9.17 -2.38
N CYS A 406 -5.64 -8.29 -1.97
CA CYS A 406 -7.04 -8.67 -1.72
C CYS A 406 -7.77 -9.13 -2.99
N LEU A 407 -7.49 -8.51 -4.14
CA LEU A 407 -8.03 -8.95 -5.43
C LEU A 407 -7.52 -10.34 -5.84
N TRP A 408 -6.29 -10.70 -5.43
CA TRP A 408 -5.75 -12.06 -5.60
C TRP A 408 -6.13 -13.03 -4.47
N TYR A 409 -6.59 -12.55 -3.31
CA TYR A 409 -6.96 -13.40 -2.19
C TYR A 409 -8.38 -13.96 -2.33
N SER A 410 -9.37 -13.07 -2.48
CA SER A 410 -10.79 -13.43 -2.43
C SER A 410 -11.22 -14.49 -3.45
N PRO A 411 -10.93 -14.38 -4.78
CA PRO A 411 -11.32 -15.41 -5.77
C PRO A 411 -10.46 -16.69 -5.71
N PHE A 412 -9.46 -16.72 -4.83
CA PHE A 412 -8.61 -17.88 -4.59
C PHE A 412 -8.86 -18.58 -3.25
N ARG A 413 -9.68 -18.02 -2.36
CA ARG A 413 -10.08 -18.68 -1.09
C ARG A 413 -11.57 -18.65 -0.76
N HIS A 414 -12.35 -17.66 -1.20
CA HIS A 414 -13.77 -17.50 -0.79
C HIS A 414 -14.70 -17.21 -1.99
N LEU A 415 -14.68 -18.08 -3.01
CA LEU A 415 -15.44 -17.85 -4.24
C LEU A 415 -16.96 -17.77 -3.98
N PHE A 416 -17.50 -18.71 -3.21
CA PHE A 416 -18.92 -18.73 -2.85
C PHE A 416 -19.24 -17.89 -1.61
N GLY A 417 -18.33 -17.79 -0.64
CA GLY A 417 -18.45 -16.92 0.54
C GLY A 417 -18.58 -15.45 0.17
N MET A 418 -17.81 -14.99 -0.82
CA MET A 418 -17.98 -13.66 -1.42
C MET A 418 -19.32 -13.53 -2.13
N GLY A 419 -19.73 -14.53 -2.92
CA GLY A 419 -21.05 -14.54 -3.57
C GLY A 419 -22.21 -14.44 -2.58
N LYS A 420 -22.12 -15.14 -1.44
CA LYS A 420 -23.09 -15.12 -0.35
C LYS A 420 -23.19 -13.74 0.29
N MET A 421 -22.04 -13.17 0.64
CA MET A 421 -21.94 -11.81 1.17
C MET A 421 -22.51 -10.77 0.19
N MET A 422 -22.21 -10.88 -1.11
CA MET A 422 -22.77 -9.97 -2.14
C MET A 422 -24.30 -10.10 -2.26
N LEU A 423 -24.84 -11.32 -2.20
CA LEU A 423 -26.29 -11.55 -2.21
C LEU A 423 -27.00 -11.02 -0.96
N ARG A 424 -26.32 -10.94 0.19
CA ARG A 424 -26.86 -10.30 1.41
C ARG A 424 -27.10 -8.80 1.22
N PHE A 425 -26.37 -8.16 0.30
CA PHE A 425 -26.54 -6.75 -0.07
C PHE A 425 -27.36 -6.53 -1.33
N ALA A 426 -27.66 -7.59 -2.08
CA ALA A 426 -28.58 -7.53 -3.21
C ALA A 426 -30.03 -7.47 -2.71
N GLU A 427 -30.95 -7.00 -3.56
CA GLU A 427 -32.37 -7.03 -3.25
C GLU A 427 -32.85 -8.49 -3.04
N PRO A 428 -33.79 -8.76 -2.11
CA PRO A 428 -34.23 -10.13 -1.82
C PRO A 428 -34.69 -10.92 -3.05
N GLN A 429 -35.25 -10.23 -4.05
CA GLN A 429 -35.70 -10.82 -5.33
C GLN A 429 -34.55 -11.32 -6.21
N ALA A 430 -33.34 -10.78 -6.08
CA ALA A 430 -32.18 -11.26 -6.83
C ALA A 430 -31.72 -12.65 -6.35
N SER A 431 -31.89 -12.95 -5.06
CA SER A 431 -31.45 -14.23 -4.47
C SER A 431 -32.29 -15.43 -4.93
N SER A 432 -33.59 -15.23 -5.17
CA SER A 432 -34.50 -16.29 -5.65
C SER A 432 -34.34 -16.57 -7.15
N LEU A 433 -33.76 -15.64 -7.92
CA LEU A 433 -33.49 -15.78 -9.35
C LEU A 433 -32.16 -16.48 -9.67
N VAL A 434 -31.45 -17.02 -8.68
CA VAL A 434 -30.25 -17.83 -8.90
C VAL A 434 -30.67 -19.24 -9.40
N PRO A 435 -30.33 -19.63 -10.64
CA PRO A 435 -30.74 -20.93 -11.16
C PRO A 435 -29.91 -22.07 -10.54
N LYS A 436 -30.56 -23.22 -10.34
CA LYS A 436 -29.91 -24.47 -9.93
C LYS A 436 -29.03 -25.08 -11.00
N GLY A 437 -29.25 -24.72 -12.25
CA GLY A 437 -28.48 -25.15 -13.40
C GLY A 437 -28.90 -24.35 -14.63
N LEU A 438 -27.96 -24.15 -15.56
CA LEU A 438 -28.13 -23.30 -16.73
C LEU A 438 -27.53 -24.00 -17.95
N ALA A 439 -28.19 -23.95 -19.10
CA ALA A 439 -27.53 -24.13 -20.38
C ALA A 439 -27.89 -22.99 -21.32
N VAL A 440 -26.95 -22.60 -22.18
CA VAL A 440 -27.14 -21.62 -23.25
C VAL A 440 -26.57 -22.23 -24.52
N VAL A 441 -27.31 -22.16 -25.62
CA VAL A 441 -26.93 -22.67 -26.94
C VAL A 441 -27.18 -21.58 -27.97
N LEU A 442 -26.15 -21.19 -28.69
CA LEU A 442 -26.19 -20.30 -29.83
C LEU A 442 -25.94 -21.10 -31.11
N GLN A 443 -26.73 -20.84 -32.14
CA GLN A 443 -26.56 -21.38 -33.48
C GLN A 443 -26.66 -20.25 -34.52
N ALA A 444 -26.02 -20.44 -35.66
CA ALA A 444 -26.29 -19.67 -36.87
C ALA A 444 -26.88 -20.59 -37.94
N VAL A 445 -27.90 -20.08 -38.64
CA VAL A 445 -28.51 -20.73 -39.82
C VAL A 445 -28.01 -20.08 -41.13
N GLY A 446 -27.19 -19.04 -41.02
CA GLY A 446 -26.59 -18.31 -42.14
C GLY A 446 -25.62 -17.24 -41.63
N THR A 447 -25.31 -16.26 -42.48
CA THR A 447 -24.26 -15.25 -42.22
C THR A 447 -24.78 -13.90 -41.75
N SER A 448 -26.09 -13.74 -41.56
CA SER A 448 -26.70 -12.52 -41.01
C SER A 448 -26.92 -12.65 -39.49
N PRO A 449 -26.72 -11.58 -38.70
CA PRO A 449 -27.11 -11.55 -37.28
C PRO A 449 -28.59 -11.90 -37.04
N SER A 450 -29.48 -11.60 -38.00
CA SER A 450 -30.91 -12.00 -37.93
C SER A 450 -31.16 -13.49 -38.09
N GLN A 451 -30.15 -14.27 -38.48
CA GLN A 451 -30.19 -15.74 -38.59
C GLN A 451 -29.52 -16.44 -37.40
N LEU A 452 -29.16 -15.68 -36.36
CA LEU A 452 -28.77 -16.23 -35.07
C LEU A 452 -30.00 -16.76 -34.33
N ARG A 453 -29.84 -17.96 -33.79
CA ARG A 453 -30.81 -18.64 -32.93
C ARG A 453 -30.19 -18.84 -31.57
N LEU A 454 -30.86 -18.34 -30.54
CA LEU A 454 -30.46 -18.53 -29.15
C LEU A 454 -31.49 -19.44 -28.47
N ALA A 455 -31.01 -20.38 -27.67
CA ALA A 455 -31.80 -21.05 -26.65
C ALA A 455 -31.07 -20.91 -25.31
N ALA A 456 -31.80 -20.59 -24.25
CA ALA A 456 -31.33 -20.64 -22.89
C ALA A 456 -32.32 -21.45 -22.05
N ALA A 457 -31.82 -22.25 -21.13
CA ALA A 457 -32.64 -23.01 -20.20
C ALA A 457 -32.08 -22.91 -18.80
N ALA A 458 -32.92 -22.54 -17.85
CA ALA A 458 -32.57 -22.39 -16.45
C ALA A 458 -33.54 -23.18 -15.58
N ASP A 459 -33.00 -23.89 -14.60
CA ASP A 459 -33.77 -24.75 -13.70
C ASP A 459 -33.85 -24.09 -12.32
N PHE A 460 -35.07 -23.94 -11.77
CA PHE A 460 -35.40 -23.19 -10.56
C PHE A 460 -36.17 -24.05 -9.54
N GLU A 461 -36.26 -23.59 -8.29
CA GLU A 461 -37.20 -24.20 -7.34
C GLU A 461 -38.65 -23.93 -7.72
N LYS A 462 -39.56 -24.84 -7.37
CA LYS A 462 -41.01 -24.64 -7.61
C LYS A 462 -41.61 -23.44 -6.88
N SER A 463 -40.97 -22.97 -5.81
CA SER A 463 -41.32 -21.79 -5.02
C SER A 463 -40.94 -20.45 -5.68
N VAL A 464 -40.05 -20.43 -6.68
CA VAL A 464 -39.58 -19.18 -7.30
C VAL A 464 -40.65 -18.61 -8.23
N ASP A 465 -40.98 -17.32 -8.06
CA ASP A 465 -41.80 -16.61 -9.03
C ASP A 465 -40.95 -16.21 -10.25
N LEU A 466 -41.31 -16.76 -11.41
CA LEU A 466 -40.69 -16.48 -12.70
C LEU A 466 -41.41 -15.36 -13.49
N ALA A 467 -42.33 -14.61 -12.86
CA ALA A 467 -42.95 -13.44 -13.49
C ALA A 467 -41.93 -12.40 -14.03
N PRO A 468 -40.79 -12.09 -13.36
CA PRO A 468 -39.77 -11.21 -13.91
C PRO A 468 -39.18 -11.71 -15.24
N LEU A 469 -38.99 -13.03 -15.38
CA LEU A 469 -38.53 -13.64 -16.64
C LEU A 469 -39.59 -13.57 -17.75
N ARG A 470 -40.89 -13.68 -17.40
CA ARG A 470 -41.99 -13.48 -18.35
C ARG A 470 -42.10 -12.01 -18.81
N GLU A 471 -41.80 -11.05 -17.94
CA GLU A 471 -41.74 -9.63 -18.29
C GLU A 471 -40.52 -9.33 -19.17
N LEU A 472 -39.35 -9.88 -18.83
CA LEU A 472 -38.15 -9.76 -19.65
C LEU A 472 -38.35 -10.30 -21.07
N ALA A 473 -38.96 -11.49 -21.22
CA ALA A 473 -39.25 -12.05 -22.54
C ALA A 473 -40.18 -11.13 -23.38
N ARG A 474 -41.29 -10.67 -22.79
CA ARG A 474 -42.21 -9.70 -23.42
C ARG A 474 -41.54 -8.36 -23.75
N THR A 475 -40.59 -7.92 -22.91
CA THR A 475 -39.83 -6.67 -23.12
C THR A 475 -38.86 -6.81 -24.29
N ILE A 476 -38.18 -7.95 -24.44
CA ILE A 476 -37.29 -8.24 -25.57
C ILE A 476 -38.07 -8.28 -26.90
N GLU A 477 -39.25 -8.89 -26.88
CA GLU A 477 -40.18 -8.94 -28.02
C GLU A 477 -40.73 -7.53 -28.38
N GLY A 478 -41.18 -6.76 -27.37
CA GLY A 478 -41.82 -5.46 -27.56
C GLY A 478 -40.90 -4.29 -27.90
N ASN A 479 -39.68 -4.21 -27.34
CA ASN A 479 -38.81 -3.04 -27.47
C ASN A 479 -38.06 -2.94 -28.81
N GLY A 480 -38.33 -3.83 -29.78
CA GLY A 480 -37.82 -3.70 -31.15
C GLY A 480 -36.31 -3.88 -31.34
N ALA A 481 -35.56 -4.23 -30.29
CA ALA A 481 -34.14 -4.60 -30.37
C ALA A 481 -33.91 -5.81 -31.30
N LEU A 482 -34.93 -6.66 -31.47
CA LEU A 482 -34.94 -7.83 -32.35
C LEU A 482 -36.18 -7.82 -33.26
N ARG A 483 -36.47 -6.71 -33.95
CA ARG A 483 -37.63 -6.59 -34.87
C ARG A 483 -37.76 -7.81 -35.79
N GLY A 484 -38.91 -8.48 -35.72
CA GLY A 484 -39.22 -9.66 -36.53
C GLY A 484 -38.73 -10.99 -35.94
N SER A 485 -38.27 -11.02 -34.68
CA SER A 485 -37.87 -12.24 -34.00
C SER A 485 -38.92 -12.77 -33.02
N GLU A 486 -39.22 -14.06 -33.08
CA GLU A 486 -40.07 -14.74 -32.08
C GLU A 486 -39.24 -15.07 -30.83
N VAL A 487 -39.79 -14.80 -29.64
CA VAL A 487 -39.12 -15.05 -28.34
C VAL A 487 -39.92 -16.05 -27.49
N PRO A 488 -40.02 -17.33 -27.90
CA PRO A 488 -40.81 -18.33 -27.17
C PRO A 488 -40.22 -18.59 -25.78
N LEU A 489 -40.99 -18.27 -24.73
CA LEU A 489 -40.73 -18.68 -23.35
C LEU A 489 -41.70 -19.79 -22.95
N SER A 490 -41.18 -20.98 -22.65
CA SER A 490 -41.95 -22.07 -22.03
C SER A 490 -41.43 -22.37 -20.63
N ILE A 491 -42.33 -22.57 -19.67
CA ILE A 491 -41.99 -22.94 -18.29
C ILE A 491 -42.64 -24.28 -18.01
N GLU A 492 -41.83 -25.31 -17.80
CA GLU A 492 -42.29 -26.66 -17.47
C GLU A 492 -42.22 -26.86 -15.95
N SER A 493 -43.35 -27.18 -15.33
CA SER A 493 -43.38 -27.47 -13.88
C SER A 493 -43.19 -28.96 -13.64
N LEU A 494 -42.25 -29.30 -12.76
CA LEU A 494 -42.01 -30.66 -12.26
C LEU A 494 -42.55 -30.78 -10.82
N SER A 495 -42.28 -31.88 -10.13
CA SER A 495 -42.66 -32.12 -8.73
C SER A 495 -42.27 -30.97 -7.81
N ASP A 496 -40.99 -30.61 -7.84
CA ASP A 496 -40.24 -29.76 -6.91
C ASP A 496 -39.42 -28.65 -7.60
N ARG A 497 -39.40 -28.64 -8.93
CA ARG A 497 -38.61 -27.72 -9.78
C ARG A 497 -39.49 -27.06 -10.85
N GLN A 498 -39.04 -25.93 -11.39
CA GLN A 498 -39.56 -25.37 -12.64
C GLN A 498 -38.42 -25.20 -13.64
N PHE A 499 -38.66 -25.52 -14.90
CA PHE A 499 -37.67 -25.44 -15.97
C PHE A 499 -38.08 -24.36 -16.96
N ALA A 500 -37.39 -23.22 -16.94
CA ALA A 500 -37.64 -22.10 -17.84
C ALA A 500 -36.77 -22.24 -19.09
N LEU A 501 -37.41 -22.28 -20.26
CA LEU A 501 -36.83 -22.45 -21.58
C LEU A 501 -37.16 -21.20 -22.42
N LEU A 502 -36.15 -20.38 -22.71
CA LEU A 502 -36.25 -19.16 -23.51
C LEU A 502 -35.57 -19.40 -24.87
N GLY A 503 -36.30 -19.21 -25.95
CA GLY A 503 -35.76 -19.20 -27.32
C GLY A 503 -35.76 -17.80 -27.92
N ILE A 504 -34.91 -17.58 -28.93
CA ILE A 504 -34.97 -16.45 -29.86
C ILE A 504 -34.83 -17.05 -31.27
N ASN A 505 -35.82 -16.81 -32.13
CA ASN A 505 -35.92 -17.35 -33.51
C ASN A 505 -35.91 -18.88 -33.62
N GLN A 506 -36.22 -19.56 -32.52
CA GLN A 506 -36.10 -21.01 -32.39
C GLN A 506 -36.89 -21.52 -31.19
N ASP A 507 -37.56 -22.66 -31.34
CA ASP A 507 -38.10 -23.44 -30.22
C ASP A 507 -36.93 -23.99 -29.38
N PRO A 508 -36.79 -23.58 -28.10
CA PRO A 508 -35.66 -23.97 -27.25
C PRO A 508 -35.62 -25.47 -26.94
N LYS A 509 -36.77 -26.18 -27.00
CA LYS A 509 -36.84 -27.63 -26.74
C LYS A 509 -36.11 -28.47 -27.80
N LYS A 510 -35.86 -27.89 -28.97
CA LYS A 510 -35.09 -28.53 -30.05
C LYS A 510 -33.57 -28.38 -29.86
N LEU A 511 -33.13 -27.43 -29.03
CA LEU A 511 -31.71 -27.13 -28.81
C LEU A 511 -31.19 -27.52 -27.43
N ILE A 512 -32.07 -27.60 -26.44
CA ILE A 512 -31.72 -27.96 -25.06
C ILE A 512 -32.60 -29.12 -24.61
N ALA A 513 -31.96 -30.15 -24.08
CA ALA A 513 -32.60 -31.29 -23.44
C ALA A 513 -32.15 -31.38 -21.97
N ARG A 514 -32.93 -32.08 -21.16
CA ARG A 514 -32.48 -32.49 -19.82
C ARG A 514 -31.62 -33.74 -19.97
N ARG A 515 -30.42 -33.73 -19.40
CA ARG A 515 -29.48 -34.87 -19.42
C ARG A 515 -28.79 -35.00 -18.07
N ASP A 516 -28.29 -36.20 -17.79
CA ASP A 516 -27.39 -36.44 -16.66
C ASP A 516 -26.18 -35.49 -16.71
N ALA A 517 -25.78 -35.00 -15.55
CA ALA A 517 -24.54 -34.30 -15.35
C ALA A 517 -23.43 -35.33 -15.04
N PRO A 518 -22.30 -35.33 -15.77
CA PRO A 518 -21.13 -36.07 -15.32
C PRO A 518 -20.80 -35.68 -13.89
N GLY A 519 -20.53 -36.66 -13.04
CA GLY A 519 -20.50 -36.46 -11.58
C GLY A 519 -19.41 -35.51 -11.07
N ASP A 520 -18.42 -35.29 -11.90
CA ASP A 520 -17.28 -34.39 -11.74
C ASP A 520 -17.50 -33.02 -12.39
N LEU A 521 -18.43 -32.86 -13.34
CA LEU A 521 -18.60 -31.62 -14.11
C LEU A 521 -19.36 -30.54 -13.33
N VAL A 522 -18.73 -29.38 -13.15
CA VAL A 522 -19.36 -28.17 -12.61
C VAL A 522 -19.86 -27.28 -13.75
N ALA A 523 -18.98 -26.97 -14.72
CA ALA A 523 -19.31 -26.11 -15.85
C ALA A 523 -18.52 -26.48 -17.11
N GLU A 524 -19.10 -26.17 -18.27
CA GLU A 524 -18.48 -26.33 -19.59
C GLU A 524 -18.87 -25.15 -20.49
N LEU A 525 -17.93 -24.67 -21.30
CA LEU A 525 -18.14 -23.65 -22.33
C LEU A 525 -17.39 -24.10 -23.57
N ARG A 526 -18.04 -24.04 -24.73
CA ARG A 526 -17.42 -24.25 -26.03
C ARG A 526 -17.91 -23.18 -27.00
N VAL A 527 -17.01 -22.60 -27.77
CA VAL A 527 -17.30 -21.57 -28.76
C VAL A 527 -16.49 -21.83 -30.02
N ASP A 528 -17.14 -22.07 -31.16
CA ASP A 528 -16.50 -22.00 -32.48
C ASP A 528 -16.33 -20.52 -32.84
N LEU A 529 -15.15 -19.97 -32.49
CA LEU A 529 -14.82 -18.56 -32.68
C LEU A 529 -14.74 -18.19 -34.16
N ALA A 530 -14.32 -19.13 -35.01
CA ALA A 530 -14.27 -18.90 -36.45
C ALA A 530 -15.68 -18.81 -37.07
N ALA A 531 -16.62 -19.66 -36.62
CA ALA A 531 -18.00 -19.62 -37.06
C ALA A 531 -18.77 -18.43 -36.46
N LEU A 532 -18.51 -18.08 -35.19
CA LEU A 532 -19.04 -16.87 -34.56
C LEU A 532 -18.58 -15.61 -35.30
N ALA A 533 -17.29 -15.51 -35.64
CA ALA A 533 -16.76 -14.40 -36.44
C ALA A 533 -17.45 -14.30 -37.83
N ARG A 534 -17.72 -15.43 -38.50
CA ARG A 534 -18.47 -15.44 -39.77
C ARG A 534 -19.93 -15.01 -39.61
N ALA A 535 -20.57 -15.30 -38.48
CA ALA A 535 -21.97 -14.98 -38.23
C ALA A 535 -22.21 -13.53 -37.78
N LEU A 536 -21.21 -12.90 -37.14
CA LEU A 536 -21.25 -11.49 -36.72
C LEU A 536 -20.91 -10.50 -37.87
N GLY A 537 -20.47 -11.00 -39.02
CA GLY A 537 -20.08 -10.18 -40.17
C GLY A 537 -18.70 -9.50 -40.00
N PRO A 538 -18.40 -8.44 -40.78
CA PRO A 538 -17.08 -7.80 -40.78
C PRO A 538 -17.01 -6.43 -40.04
N PRO A 539 -17.21 -6.35 -38.71
CA PRO A 539 -16.62 -5.27 -37.91
C PRO A 539 -15.09 -5.39 -37.89
N GLY A 540 -14.38 -4.26 -37.86
CA GLY A 540 -12.91 -4.24 -37.75
C GLY A 540 -12.40 -4.99 -36.51
N ASP A 541 -13.15 -4.95 -35.41
CA ASP A 541 -12.74 -5.54 -34.13
C ASP A 541 -12.94 -7.07 -34.07
N VAL A 542 -13.76 -7.65 -34.96
CA VAL A 542 -14.03 -9.10 -34.99
C VAL A 542 -12.90 -9.88 -35.69
N LEU A 543 -11.96 -9.18 -36.36
CA LEU A 543 -10.75 -9.76 -36.96
C LEU A 543 -9.89 -10.56 -35.97
N ILE A 544 -9.95 -10.23 -34.67
CA ILE A 544 -9.28 -10.96 -33.60
C ILE A 544 -9.79 -12.41 -33.52
N LEU A 545 -11.12 -12.59 -33.56
CA LEU A 545 -11.75 -13.90 -33.46
C LEU A 545 -11.50 -14.78 -34.69
N ALA A 546 -11.36 -14.17 -35.88
CA ALA A 546 -11.08 -14.88 -37.13
C ALA A 546 -9.69 -15.59 -37.15
N GLY A 547 -8.75 -15.18 -36.29
CA GLY A 547 -7.46 -15.85 -36.12
C GLY A 547 -7.53 -17.16 -35.33
N LEU A 548 -8.64 -17.37 -34.61
CA LEU A 548 -8.90 -18.44 -33.64
C LEU A 548 -9.90 -19.44 -34.25
N SER A 549 -9.80 -20.72 -33.89
CA SER A 549 -10.78 -21.73 -34.32
C SER A 549 -11.85 -21.94 -33.27
N GLU A 550 -11.45 -22.28 -32.05
CA GLU A 550 -12.34 -22.79 -31.03
C GLU A 550 -11.82 -22.44 -29.63
N LEU A 551 -12.70 -21.97 -28.74
CA LEU A 551 -12.46 -21.90 -27.30
C LEU A 551 -13.21 -23.05 -26.64
N ARG A 552 -12.54 -23.79 -25.75
CA ARG A 552 -13.17 -24.72 -24.81
C ARG A 552 -12.71 -24.40 -23.39
N LEU A 553 -13.64 -24.30 -22.45
CA LEU A 553 -13.39 -24.27 -21.01
C LEU A 553 -14.19 -25.39 -20.35
N ARG A 554 -13.61 -26.05 -19.35
CA ARG A 554 -14.28 -27.06 -18.54
C ARG A 554 -13.83 -26.93 -17.09
N ALA A 555 -14.76 -26.90 -16.16
CA ALA A 555 -14.54 -26.85 -14.73
C ALA A 555 -15.20 -28.06 -14.06
N GLY A 556 -14.50 -28.70 -13.14
CA GLY A 556 -14.97 -29.90 -12.47
C GLY A 556 -14.25 -30.19 -11.15
N VAL A 557 -14.82 -31.07 -10.34
CA VAL A 557 -14.27 -31.47 -9.04
C VAL A 557 -13.78 -32.90 -9.11
N VAL A 558 -12.49 -33.09 -8.85
CA VAL A 558 -11.78 -34.35 -8.99
C VAL A 558 -11.11 -34.67 -7.65
N GLY A 559 -11.65 -35.66 -6.93
CA GLY A 559 -11.24 -35.94 -5.55
C GLY A 559 -11.44 -34.72 -4.66
N GLN A 560 -10.34 -34.14 -4.18
CA GLN A 560 -10.31 -32.97 -3.29
C GLN A 560 -9.86 -31.69 -4.02
N ALA A 561 -9.99 -31.63 -5.34
CA ALA A 561 -9.53 -30.51 -6.15
C ALA A 561 -10.63 -29.93 -7.05
N LEU A 562 -10.69 -28.61 -7.17
CA LEU A 562 -11.37 -27.93 -8.28
C LEU A 562 -10.38 -27.81 -9.44
N VAL A 563 -10.69 -28.45 -10.57
CA VAL A 563 -9.89 -28.41 -11.78
C VAL A 563 -10.63 -27.58 -12.84
N ILE A 564 -9.95 -26.57 -13.37
CA ILE A 564 -10.40 -25.77 -14.50
C ILE A 564 -9.40 -25.99 -15.63
N GLN A 565 -9.87 -26.31 -16.84
CA GLN A 565 -9.06 -26.45 -18.04
C GLN A 565 -9.64 -25.56 -19.13
N GLY A 566 -8.76 -24.86 -19.84
CA GLY A 566 -9.07 -24.09 -21.04
C GLY A 566 -8.18 -24.51 -22.19
N ALA A 567 -8.74 -24.55 -23.39
CA ALA A 567 -8.00 -24.74 -24.63
C ALA A 567 -8.52 -23.74 -25.67
N LEU A 568 -7.60 -23.05 -26.31
CA LEU A 568 -7.87 -22.14 -27.42
C LEU A 568 -7.13 -22.66 -28.65
N GLY A 569 -7.89 -22.91 -29.71
CA GLY A 569 -7.41 -23.41 -30.99
C GLY A 569 -7.13 -22.26 -31.97
N LEU A 570 -6.21 -22.50 -32.90
CA LEU A 570 -5.89 -21.58 -33.98
C LEU A 570 -6.67 -21.91 -35.25
N ALA A 571 -7.10 -20.89 -36.00
CA ALA A 571 -7.72 -21.08 -37.31
C ALA A 571 -6.78 -21.86 -38.25
N GLY A 572 -7.29 -22.93 -38.89
CA GLY A 572 -6.49 -23.84 -39.72
C GLY A 572 -5.51 -24.75 -38.96
N GLY A 573 -5.47 -24.67 -37.62
CA GLY A 573 -4.72 -25.61 -36.76
C GLY A 573 -5.60 -26.77 -36.25
N PRO A 574 -5.05 -27.65 -35.40
CA PRO A 574 -5.85 -28.66 -34.71
C PRO A 574 -6.91 -28.01 -33.81
N SER A 575 -8.07 -28.67 -33.68
CA SER A 575 -9.16 -28.26 -32.78
C SER A 575 -8.68 -28.15 -31.33
N ALA A 576 -9.32 -27.28 -30.55
CA ALA A 576 -8.98 -27.09 -29.14
C ALA A 576 -9.25 -28.38 -28.34
N ARG A 577 -8.17 -29.05 -27.88
CA ARG A 577 -8.28 -30.26 -27.06
C ARG A 577 -8.03 -29.95 -25.60
N LEU A 578 -9.06 -30.15 -24.79
CA LEU A 578 -8.90 -30.33 -23.35
C LEU A 578 -8.28 -31.71 -23.12
N GLY A 579 -7.39 -31.81 -22.13
CA GLY A 579 -6.88 -33.10 -21.68
C GLY A 579 -7.88 -33.85 -20.80
N ASP A 580 -7.53 -35.06 -20.41
CA ASP A 580 -8.25 -35.76 -19.34
C ASP A 580 -8.12 -35.01 -18.00
N TRP A 581 -8.97 -35.38 -17.05
CA TRP A 581 -8.83 -34.90 -15.68
C TRP A 581 -7.54 -35.46 -15.04
N PRO A 582 -6.79 -34.64 -14.27
CA PRO A 582 -5.69 -35.15 -13.47
C PRO A 582 -6.18 -36.15 -12.43
N ALA A 583 -5.48 -37.28 -12.31
CA ALA A 583 -5.51 -38.05 -11.08
C ALA A 583 -4.57 -37.42 -10.05
N PHE A 584 -5.03 -37.33 -8.80
CA PHE A 584 -4.23 -36.93 -7.65
C PHE A 584 -4.13 -38.10 -6.69
N ALA A 585 -2.99 -38.24 -6.00
CA ALA A 585 -2.88 -39.17 -4.89
C ALA A 585 -3.75 -38.67 -3.72
N GLU A 586 -4.47 -39.59 -3.06
CA GLU A 586 -5.19 -39.27 -1.84
C GLU A 586 -4.19 -38.87 -0.74
N ALA A 587 -4.34 -37.66 -0.23
CA ALA A 587 -3.51 -37.12 0.84
C ALA A 587 -4.39 -36.31 1.79
N SER A 588 -4.32 -36.60 3.09
CA SER A 588 -4.85 -35.70 4.10
C SER A 588 -3.85 -34.57 4.32
N TRP A 589 -4.27 -33.32 4.14
CA TRP A 589 -3.50 -32.16 4.58
C TRP A 589 -4.31 -31.29 5.52
N GLU A 590 -3.59 -30.62 6.42
CA GLU A 590 -4.12 -29.51 7.20
C GLU A 590 -3.71 -28.20 6.52
N SER A 591 -4.65 -27.28 6.34
CA SER A 591 -4.41 -26.00 5.66
C SER A 591 -3.54 -25.09 6.55
N PRO A 592 -2.32 -24.73 6.12
CA PRO A 592 -1.47 -23.81 6.87
C PRO A 592 -2.17 -22.46 7.03
N GLY A 593 -2.17 -21.92 8.25
CA GLY A 593 -2.88 -20.69 8.59
C GLY A 593 -4.37 -20.89 8.95
N LEU A 594 -5.12 -21.74 8.24
CA LEU A 594 -6.52 -22.04 8.64
C LEU A 594 -6.57 -22.72 10.01
N ALA A 595 -5.70 -23.71 10.26
CA ALA A 595 -5.63 -24.39 11.55
C ALA A 595 -5.30 -23.44 12.71
N ALA A 596 -4.31 -22.56 12.50
CA ALA A 596 -3.87 -21.59 13.48
C ALA A 596 -4.95 -20.54 13.81
N GLU A 597 -5.82 -20.21 12.85
CA GLU A 597 -6.90 -19.23 13.06
C GLU A 597 -8.21 -19.85 13.55
N ALA A 598 -8.49 -21.09 13.15
CA ALA A 598 -9.62 -21.86 13.65
C ALA A 598 -9.47 -22.27 15.12
N SER A 599 -8.23 -22.26 15.64
CA SER A 599 -7.88 -22.52 17.04
C SER A 599 -8.56 -21.54 18.00
N SER A 600 -8.50 -21.84 19.30
CA SER A 600 -9.11 -20.99 20.33
C SER A 600 -8.43 -19.63 20.41
N GLY A 601 -7.09 -19.62 20.37
CA GLY A 601 -6.29 -18.41 20.38
C GLY A 601 -6.33 -17.65 19.05
N GLY A 602 -6.47 -18.36 17.92
CA GLY A 602 -6.66 -17.75 16.60
C GLY A 602 -7.89 -16.83 16.54
N ARG A 603 -9.01 -17.30 17.10
CA ARG A 603 -10.24 -16.49 17.25
C ARG A 603 -10.03 -15.32 18.19
N CYS A 604 -9.32 -15.51 19.29
CA CYS A 604 -9.02 -14.42 20.22
C CYS A 604 -8.07 -13.36 19.63
N LEU A 605 -7.13 -13.73 18.76
CA LEU A 605 -6.35 -12.76 17.95
C LEU A 605 -7.21 -12.08 16.86
N PHE A 606 -8.20 -12.78 16.30
CA PHE A 606 -9.14 -12.16 15.36
C PHE A 606 -9.98 -11.07 16.07
N ASP A 607 -10.57 -11.40 17.22
CA ASP A 607 -11.36 -10.47 18.03
C ASP A 607 -10.51 -9.29 18.53
N LEU A 608 -9.25 -9.55 18.92
CA LEU A 608 -8.24 -8.53 19.23
C LEU A 608 -8.09 -7.53 18.07
N VAL A 609 -7.89 -8.01 16.82
CA VAL A 609 -7.71 -7.14 15.66
C VAL A 609 -8.96 -6.29 15.39
N VAL A 610 -10.16 -6.85 15.55
CA VAL A 610 -11.42 -6.09 15.45
C VAL A 610 -11.49 -4.98 16.50
N GLN A 611 -11.13 -5.28 17.76
CA GLN A 611 -11.11 -4.32 18.86
C GLN A 611 -10.07 -3.20 18.63
N VAL A 612 -8.84 -3.55 18.23
CA VAL A 612 -7.76 -2.59 17.92
C VAL A 612 -8.17 -1.69 16.75
N GLY A 613 -8.68 -2.25 15.65
CA GLY A 613 -9.12 -1.47 14.49
C GLY A 613 -10.31 -0.54 14.79
N ALA A 614 -11.17 -0.89 15.76
CA ALA A 614 -12.21 0.02 16.25
C ALA A 614 -11.62 1.14 17.12
N ALA A 615 -10.71 0.82 18.04
CA ALA A 615 -10.05 1.78 18.91
C ALA A 615 -9.21 2.79 18.12
N LEU A 616 -8.40 2.34 17.16
CA LEU A 616 -7.56 3.22 16.33
C LEU A 616 -8.37 4.21 15.50
N ARG A 617 -9.55 3.82 14.99
CA ARG A 617 -10.49 4.74 14.33
C ARG A 617 -11.11 5.75 15.28
N ALA A 618 -11.42 5.37 16.51
CA ALA A 618 -11.86 6.33 17.52
C ALA A 618 -10.73 7.34 17.84
N ILE A 619 -9.50 6.87 18.03
CA ILE A 619 -8.32 7.69 18.34
C ILE A 619 -7.95 8.64 17.20
N SER A 620 -8.01 8.20 15.93
CA SER A 620 -7.70 9.07 14.79
C SER A 620 -8.67 10.25 14.68
N SER A 621 -9.94 10.06 15.09
CA SER A 621 -10.98 11.09 15.17
C SER A 621 -11.01 11.92 16.45
N ALA A 622 -10.27 11.52 17.50
CA ALA A 622 -10.32 12.16 18.81
C ALA A 622 -9.52 13.47 18.89
N ASP A 623 -9.86 14.32 19.86
CA ASP A 623 -9.05 15.48 20.24
C ASP A 623 -7.65 15.02 20.71
N PRO A 624 -6.55 15.65 20.28
CA PRO A 624 -5.19 15.31 20.72
C PRO A 624 -5.03 15.10 22.22
N ALA A 625 -5.67 15.93 23.05
CA ALA A 625 -5.58 15.86 24.51
C ALA A 625 -6.29 14.64 25.13
N GLN A 626 -7.07 13.88 24.34
CA GLN A 626 -7.77 12.67 24.78
C GLN A 626 -7.15 11.37 24.23
N LYS A 627 -6.27 11.46 23.22
CA LYS A 627 -5.73 10.28 22.52
C LYS A 627 -4.96 9.33 23.43
N GLY A 628 -4.07 9.84 24.29
CA GLY A 628 -3.30 9.04 25.24
C GLY A 628 -4.20 8.21 26.16
N LEU A 629 -5.21 8.85 26.77
CA LEU A 629 -6.18 8.19 27.66
C LEU A 629 -7.04 7.15 26.92
N LEU A 630 -7.56 7.48 25.73
CA LEU A 630 -8.38 6.57 24.93
C LEU A 630 -7.60 5.33 24.48
N LEU A 631 -6.34 5.51 24.10
CA LEU A 631 -5.44 4.46 23.64
C LEU A 631 -4.95 3.57 24.79
N ALA A 632 -4.57 4.16 25.93
CA ALA A 632 -4.24 3.39 27.13
C ALA A 632 -5.43 2.56 27.63
N ARG A 633 -6.65 3.13 27.59
CA ARG A 633 -7.88 2.40 27.91
C ARG A 633 -8.14 1.28 26.91
N ALA A 634 -8.00 1.54 25.61
CA ALA A 634 -8.18 0.52 24.58
C ALA A 634 -7.22 -0.66 24.82
N ILE A 635 -5.94 -0.40 25.10
CA ILE A 635 -4.93 -1.43 25.39
C ILE A 635 -5.30 -2.27 26.62
N ALA A 636 -5.87 -1.66 27.67
CA ALA A 636 -6.39 -2.41 28.83
C ALA A 636 -7.60 -3.30 28.46
N GLU A 637 -8.46 -2.86 27.54
CA GLU A 637 -9.59 -3.65 27.03
C GLU A 637 -9.13 -4.84 26.14
N LEU A 638 -7.89 -4.84 25.64
CA LEU A 638 -7.29 -5.95 24.85
C LEU A 638 -6.78 -7.14 25.70
N GLU A 639 -6.49 -6.93 26.99
CA GLU A 639 -5.83 -7.93 27.84
C GLU A 639 -6.54 -9.31 27.87
N PRO A 640 -7.88 -9.41 27.92
CA PRO A 640 -8.57 -10.71 27.89
C PRO A 640 -8.34 -11.47 26.58
N SER A 641 -8.32 -10.77 25.44
CA SER A 641 -8.11 -11.32 24.10
C SER A 641 -6.68 -11.84 23.95
N LEU A 642 -5.68 -11.09 24.43
CA LEU A 642 -4.28 -11.51 24.49
C LEU A 642 -4.08 -12.71 25.43
N ALA A 643 -4.61 -12.66 26.65
CA ALA A 643 -4.50 -13.75 27.63
C ALA A 643 -5.24 -15.03 27.21
N CYS A 644 -6.21 -14.93 26.30
CA CYS A 644 -6.78 -16.09 25.61
C CYS A 644 -5.80 -16.64 24.58
N ALA A 645 -5.25 -15.79 23.69
CA ALA A 645 -4.32 -16.19 22.65
C ALA A 645 -2.97 -16.72 23.16
N GLU A 646 -2.50 -16.28 24.34
CA GLU A 646 -1.28 -16.79 24.99
C GLU A 646 -1.41 -18.26 25.46
N LYS A 647 -2.64 -18.72 25.74
CA LYS A 647 -2.89 -20.11 26.20
C LYS A 647 -2.78 -21.12 25.06
N ASP A 648 -3.23 -20.73 23.87
CA ASP A 648 -3.26 -21.58 22.67
C ASP A 648 -1.86 -21.75 22.05
N ALA A 649 -1.50 -22.98 21.71
CA ALA A 649 -0.15 -23.30 21.23
C ALA A 649 0.19 -22.68 19.86
N HIS A 650 -0.82 -22.37 19.03
CA HIS A 650 -0.58 -21.78 17.70
C HIS A 650 -0.34 -20.28 17.75
N THR A 651 -0.87 -19.59 18.76
CA THR A 651 -0.83 -18.11 18.84
C THR A 651 0.02 -17.57 19.97
N ARG A 652 0.50 -18.42 20.90
CA ARG A 652 1.26 -18.01 22.09
C ARG A 652 2.37 -17.00 21.81
N ASP A 653 3.27 -17.33 20.89
CA ASP A 653 4.46 -16.51 20.65
C ASP A 653 4.12 -15.18 19.97
N ALA A 654 3.08 -15.15 19.13
CA ALA A 654 2.56 -13.92 18.54
C ALA A 654 1.86 -13.05 19.60
N ALA A 655 0.98 -13.65 20.41
CA ALA A 655 0.25 -12.96 21.47
C ALA A 655 1.18 -12.37 22.53
N ALA A 656 2.18 -13.13 22.98
CA ALA A 656 3.18 -12.66 23.95
C ALA A 656 3.99 -11.46 23.42
N ARG A 657 4.36 -11.46 22.12
CA ARG A 657 5.04 -10.32 21.48
C ARG A 657 4.12 -9.10 21.36
N ILE A 658 2.87 -9.27 20.92
CA ILE A 658 1.90 -8.17 20.87
C ILE A 658 1.65 -7.59 22.28
N SER A 659 1.50 -8.46 23.29
CA SER A 659 1.33 -8.12 24.71
C SER A 659 2.50 -7.29 25.28
N ALA A 660 3.74 -7.72 25.02
CA ALA A 660 4.95 -6.99 25.37
C ALA A 660 4.99 -5.59 24.72
N VAL A 661 4.78 -5.53 23.41
CA VAL A 661 4.84 -4.29 22.64
C VAL A 661 3.73 -3.31 23.01
N SER A 662 2.47 -3.77 23.14
CA SER A 662 1.37 -2.92 23.60
C SER A 662 1.61 -2.37 25.00
N SER A 663 2.29 -3.12 25.88
CA SER A 663 2.69 -2.64 27.21
C SER A 663 3.73 -1.51 27.13
N LEU A 664 4.75 -1.66 26.28
CA LEU A 664 5.73 -0.60 26.02
C LEU A 664 5.07 0.66 25.43
N PHE A 665 4.14 0.50 24.50
CA PHE A 665 3.41 1.60 23.88
C PHE A 665 2.55 2.38 24.88
N ALA A 666 1.73 1.66 25.66
CA ALA A 666 0.90 2.25 26.69
C ALA A 666 1.74 3.00 27.74
N ALA A 667 2.90 2.45 28.10
CA ALA A 667 3.81 3.11 29.02
C ALA A 667 4.38 4.41 28.44
N GLU A 668 4.81 4.44 27.17
CA GLU A 668 5.33 5.68 26.55
C GLU A 668 4.26 6.78 26.52
N LEU A 669 3.01 6.45 26.19
CA LEU A 669 1.89 7.39 26.20
C LEU A 669 1.63 7.97 27.59
N TYR A 670 1.63 7.13 28.64
CA TYR A 670 1.51 7.61 30.02
C TYR A 670 2.73 8.43 30.47
N LEU A 671 3.94 8.08 30.03
CA LEU A 671 5.15 8.85 30.31
C LEU A 671 5.09 10.22 29.63
N ASP A 672 4.47 10.34 28.46
CA ASP A 672 4.23 11.62 27.78
C ASP A 672 3.09 12.41 28.40
N ASP A 673 2.13 11.73 29.03
CA ASP A 673 1.13 12.32 29.89
C ASP A 673 1.65 12.73 31.29
N PHE A 674 2.95 12.57 31.58
CA PHE A 674 3.57 12.74 32.91
C PHE A 674 2.95 11.84 34.01
N ALA A 675 2.21 10.81 33.61
CA ALA A 675 1.55 9.84 34.47
C ALA A 675 2.50 8.68 34.80
N PHE A 676 3.59 8.99 35.51
CA PHE A 676 4.69 8.06 35.79
C PHE A 676 4.25 6.80 36.56
N GLU A 677 3.35 6.89 37.53
CA GLU A 677 2.91 5.71 38.29
C GLU A 677 2.15 4.68 37.42
N PRO A 678 1.12 5.06 36.64
CA PRO A 678 0.53 4.18 35.63
C PRO A 678 1.55 3.56 34.68
N ALA A 679 2.47 4.35 34.12
CA ALA A 679 3.50 3.85 33.21
C ALA A 679 4.40 2.80 33.87
N LEU A 680 4.90 3.08 35.08
CA LEU A 680 5.76 2.15 35.83
C LEU A 680 5.03 0.88 36.23
N LYS A 681 3.73 0.96 36.56
CA LYS A 681 2.90 -0.23 36.83
C LYS A 681 2.77 -1.12 35.59
N ILE A 682 2.58 -0.53 34.41
CA ILE A 682 2.50 -1.27 33.13
C ILE A 682 3.85 -1.90 32.78
N LEU A 683 4.95 -1.13 32.87
CA LEU A 683 6.30 -1.64 32.62
C LEU A 683 6.70 -2.73 33.63
N ALA A 684 6.25 -2.62 34.88
CA ALA A 684 6.46 -3.67 35.90
C ALA A 684 5.70 -4.95 35.58
N ALA A 685 4.44 -4.88 35.14
CA ALA A 685 3.67 -6.04 34.73
C ALA A 685 4.30 -6.74 33.50
N ALA A 686 4.73 -5.97 32.48
CA ALA A 686 5.41 -6.52 31.31
C ALA A 686 6.78 -7.13 31.67
N CYS A 687 7.56 -6.47 32.53
CA CYS A 687 8.82 -7.00 33.04
C CYS A 687 8.64 -8.30 33.85
N GLN A 688 7.58 -8.42 34.66
CA GLN A 688 7.23 -9.66 35.36
C GLN A 688 6.85 -10.80 34.41
N ARG A 689 6.33 -10.49 33.21
CA ARG A 689 6.09 -11.46 32.13
C ARG A 689 7.37 -11.81 31.34
N GLY A 690 8.53 -11.25 31.69
CA GLY A 690 9.82 -11.54 31.07
C GLY A 690 10.21 -10.61 29.91
N ASP A 691 9.47 -9.53 29.64
CA ASP A 691 9.87 -8.55 28.63
C ASP A 691 11.09 -7.75 29.12
N ARG A 692 12.25 -8.09 28.55
CA ARG A 692 13.53 -7.41 28.81
C ARG A 692 13.51 -5.93 28.41
N ARG A 693 12.87 -5.54 27.31
CA ARG A 693 12.77 -4.12 26.89
C ARG A 693 11.96 -3.34 27.93
N ALA A 694 10.87 -3.92 28.43
CA ALA A 694 10.07 -3.31 29.50
C ALA A 694 10.83 -3.24 30.83
N CYS A 695 11.61 -4.27 31.21
CA CYS A 695 12.47 -4.21 32.39
C CYS A 695 13.52 -3.08 32.27
N GLU A 696 14.24 -3.00 31.15
CA GLU A 696 15.25 -1.96 30.92
C GLU A 696 14.63 -0.55 30.87
N ARG A 697 13.45 -0.37 30.26
CA ARG A 697 12.72 0.91 30.27
C ARG A 697 12.22 1.26 31.66
N LYS A 698 11.65 0.30 32.40
CA LYS A 698 11.24 0.47 33.81
C LYS A 698 12.40 0.97 34.66
N GLU A 699 13.53 0.27 34.60
CA GLU A 699 14.71 0.60 35.40
C GLU A 699 15.25 2.01 35.07
N ARG A 700 15.20 2.42 33.80
CA ARG A 700 15.53 3.79 33.38
C ARG A 700 14.57 4.82 33.99
N GLU A 701 13.25 4.62 33.92
CA GLU A 701 12.27 5.57 34.46
C GLU A 701 12.16 5.54 36.01
N GLU A 702 12.50 4.42 36.66
CA GLU A 702 12.61 4.35 38.13
C GLU A 702 13.83 5.11 38.66
N LYS A 703 14.96 5.06 37.93
CA LYS A 703 16.19 5.79 38.24
C LYS A 703 16.21 7.23 37.70
N ALA A 704 15.27 7.60 36.83
CA ALA A 704 15.13 8.96 36.35
C ALA A 704 14.86 9.91 37.54
N PRO A 705 15.59 11.03 37.66
CA PRO A 705 15.36 11.97 38.76
C PRO A 705 13.93 12.52 38.67
N ARG A 706 13.10 12.16 39.65
CA ARG A 706 11.73 12.67 39.76
C ARG A 706 11.75 13.97 40.54
N PHE A 707 11.50 15.05 39.84
CA PHE A 707 11.25 16.32 40.46
C PHE A 707 9.82 16.34 41.01
N ARG A 708 9.65 16.81 42.25
CA ARG A 708 8.34 17.01 42.87
C ARG A 708 8.04 18.49 42.84
N LEU A 709 7.11 18.88 41.96
CA LEU A 709 6.43 20.17 42.07
C LEU A 709 5.91 20.32 43.52
N ALA A 710 6.31 21.42 44.17
CA ALA A 710 5.93 21.68 45.55
C ALA A 710 4.42 21.79 45.66
N GLN A 711 3.83 21.04 46.60
CA GLN A 711 2.40 21.12 46.87
C GLN A 711 2.15 22.43 47.63
N VAL A 712 1.39 23.36 47.03
CA VAL A 712 1.06 24.65 47.65
C VAL A 712 0.06 24.41 48.78
N GLU A 713 0.54 24.09 49.99
CA GLU A 713 -0.30 23.68 51.12
C GLU A 713 -1.12 24.83 51.75
N ARG A 714 -0.85 26.09 51.39
CA ARG A 714 -1.61 27.25 51.86
C ARG A 714 -1.80 28.28 50.76
N GLY A 715 -2.93 28.20 50.07
CA GLY A 715 -3.49 29.39 49.40
C GLY A 715 -3.86 30.41 50.47
N CYS A 716 -3.24 31.59 50.45
CA CYS A 716 -3.69 32.69 51.31
C CYS A 716 -5.10 33.11 50.87
N ALA A 717 -6.03 33.14 51.81
CA ALA A 717 -7.41 33.49 51.52
C ALA A 717 -7.55 34.98 51.18
N SER A 718 -7.50 35.31 49.89
CA SER A 718 -8.08 36.55 49.36
C SER A 718 -9.46 36.26 48.75
N SER A 719 -10.37 37.21 48.88
CA SER A 719 -11.81 36.97 48.71
C SER A 719 -12.28 37.08 47.26
N GLY A 720 -12.83 36.00 46.71
CA GLY A 720 -13.89 36.08 45.69
C GLY A 720 -13.62 35.36 44.36
N ALA A 721 -14.38 34.29 44.15
CA ALA A 721 -14.73 33.75 42.83
C ALA A 721 -13.57 33.25 41.93
N PHE A 722 -12.78 32.27 42.41
CA PHE A 722 -12.00 31.41 41.51
C PHE A 722 -12.79 30.14 41.15
N ASN A 723 -13.01 29.88 39.85
CA ASN A 723 -13.65 28.65 39.39
C ASN A 723 -12.71 27.90 38.43
N PRO A 724 -12.09 26.77 38.84
CA PRO A 724 -10.99 26.13 38.10
C PRO A 724 -11.37 25.53 36.72
N ARG A 725 -12.63 25.69 36.27
CA ARG A 725 -13.09 25.37 34.92
C ARG A 725 -13.24 26.58 33.99
N LYS A 726 -13.19 27.83 34.49
CA LYS A 726 -13.39 29.04 33.67
C LYS A 726 -12.11 29.86 33.47
N ASP A 727 -11.24 29.90 34.45
CA ASP A 727 -10.06 30.80 34.44
C ASP A 727 -8.79 30.02 34.06
N ARG A 728 -8.66 29.66 32.78
CA ARG A 728 -7.47 29.01 32.22
C ARG A 728 -6.83 29.88 31.14
N ALA A 729 -5.58 30.28 31.35
CA ALA A 729 -4.73 30.72 30.25
C ALA A 729 -4.39 29.52 29.36
N ARG A 730 -4.58 29.64 28.05
CA ARG A 730 -4.06 28.69 27.05
C ARG A 730 -2.96 29.39 26.27
N LEU A 731 -1.80 28.76 26.15
CA LEU A 731 -0.90 29.09 25.04
C LEU A 731 -1.53 28.59 23.74
N ALA A 732 -1.43 29.40 22.68
CA ALA A 732 -1.60 28.92 21.32
C ALA A 732 -0.24 28.52 20.73
N ALA A 733 -0.23 27.62 19.74
CA ALA A 733 0.98 27.13 19.08
C ALA A 733 1.78 28.24 18.34
N ASP A 734 1.21 29.44 18.17
CA ASP A 734 1.88 30.63 17.63
C ASP A 734 2.66 31.42 18.70
N GLY A 735 2.67 30.97 19.96
CA GLY A 735 3.35 31.62 21.07
C GLY A 735 2.60 32.81 21.67
N THR A 736 1.36 33.08 21.25
CA THR A 736 0.54 34.14 21.85
C THR A 736 -0.20 33.64 23.08
N THR A 737 -0.16 34.41 24.16
CA THR A 737 -0.90 34.17 25.40
C THR A 737 -1.65 35.44 25.77
N GLN A 738 -2.99 35.38 25.83
CA GLN A 738 -3.79 36.45 26.45
C GLN A 738 -4.08 36.06 27.89
N LEU A 739 -3.40 36.73 28.83
CA LEU A 739 -3.68 36.63 30.26
C LEU A 739 -4.83 37.60 30.62
N PRO A 740 -5.89 37.15 31.32
CA PRO A 740 -6.85 38.05 31.93
C PRO A 740 -6.16 38.90 32.99
N GLU A 741 -6.47 40.20 33.08
CA GLU A 741 -5.80 41.13 34.03
C GLU A 741 -5.88 40.70 35.51
N ARG A 742 -6.90 39.89 35.87
CA ARG A 742 -7.09 39.34 37.23
C ARG A 742 -6.27 38.09 37.54
N ALA A 743 -5.54 37.51 36.58
CA ALA A 743 -4.79 36.27 36.78
C ALA A 743 -3.38 36.48 37.39
N ARG A 744 -3.05 37.68 37.87
CA ARG A 744 -1.69 38.03 38.33
C ARG A 744 -1.30 37.48 39.71
N GLU A 745 -2.25 37.04 40.54
CA GLU A 745 -1.97 36.66 41.93
C GLU A 745 -1.99 35.14 42.19
N ASP A 746 -2.71 34.34 41.38
CA ASP A 746 -2.78 32.87 41.51
C ASP A 746 -2.71 32.19 40.11
N LEU A 747 -1.52 32.13 39.51
CA LEU A 747 -1.33 31.68 38.12
C LEU A 747 -0.92 30.19 38.00
N LEU A 748 -1.89 29.31 37.75
CA LEU A 748 -1.64 27.95 37.28
C LEU A 748 -1.36 27.94 35.76
N LEU A 749 -0.08 27.91 35.39
CA LEU A 749 0.38 27.94 33.99
C LEU A 749 0.36 26.54 33.35
N ALA A 750 -0.56 26.32 32.41
CA ALA A 750 -0.53 25.16 31.53
C ALA A 750 0.25 25.51 30.24
N VAL A 751 1.51 25.09 30.18
CA VAL A 751 2.36 25.19 28.98
C VAL A 751 1.99 24.05 28.02
N ASP A 752 1.90 24.35 26.72
CA ASP A 752 1.63 23.34 25.69
C ASP A 752 2.84 22.41 25.51
N ARG A 753 2.62 21.11 25.28
CA ARG A 753 3.67 20.08 25.35
C ARG A 753 4.80 20.27 24.36
N ASP A 754 4.46 20.79 23.19
CA ASP A 754 5.36 20.93 22.05
C ASP A 754 5.90 22.36 21.90
N ALA A 755 5.73 23.21 22.92
CA ALA A 755 6.26 24.57 22.94
C ALA A 755 7.80 24.54 22.79
N PRO A 756 8.39 25.21 21.79
CA PRO A 756 9.84 25.24 21.61
C PRO A 756 10.54 25.75 22.86
N PHE A 757 11.67 25.13 23.23
CA PHE A 757 12.46 25.48 24.42
C PHE A 757 12.69 27.00 24.55
N GLU A 758 13.03 27.66 23.43
CA GLU A 758 13.27 29.10 23.37
C GLU A 758 12.01 29.94 23.67
N THR A 759 10.82 29.47 23.30
CA THR A 759 9.52 30.09 23.61
C THR A 759 9.20 29.95 25.10
N VAL A 760 9.46 28.77 25.67
CA VAL A 760 9.31 28.51 27.10
C VAL A 760 10.24 29.42 27.92
N THR A 761 11.51 29.55 27.53
CA THR A 761 12.47 30.44 28.20
C THR A 761 12.00 31.90 28.17
N LYS A 762 11.56 32.41 27.01
CA LYS A 762 11.04 33.78 26.87
C LYS A 762 9.74 34.05 27.64
N LEU A 763 8.96 33.01 27.94
CA LEU A 763 7.79 33.12 28.81
C LEU A 763 8.19 33.21 30.29
N LEU A 764 9.14 32.38 30.72
CA LEU A 764 9.69 32.37 32.08
C LEU A 764 10.35 33.70 32.46
N GLU A 765 11.09 34.32 31.52
CA GLU A 765 11.71 35.64 31.67
C GLU A 765 10.71 36.79 31.91
N ARG A 766 9.40 36.56 31.70
CA ARG A 766 8.34 37.57 31.81
C ARG A 766 7.41 37.38 33.02
N LEU A 767 7.70 36.40 33.89
CA LEU A 767 6.93 36.16 35.11
C LEU A 767 7.35 37.14 36.23
N PRO A 768 6.40 37.80 36.92
CA PRO A 768 6.69 38.63 38.09
C PRO A 768 7.00 37.78 39.33
N GLU A 769 7.64 38.38 40.34
CA GLU A 769 7.92 37.71 41.61
C GLU A 769 6.68 37.64 42.52
N PRO A 770 6.55 36.61 43.40
CA PRO A 770 7.49 35.53 43.67
C PRO A 770 7.03 34.16 43.12
N VAL A 771 7.68 33.65 42.06
CA VAL A 771 7.45 32.26 41.60
C VAL A 771 8.44 31.31 42.27
N LEU A 772 7.95 30.51 43.22
CA LEU A 772 8.67 29.40 43.83
C LEU A 772 8.46 28.11 43.02
N SER A 773 9.51 27.71 42.31
CA SER A 773 9.65 26.49 41.50
C SER A 773 8.68 26.33 40.33
N LEU A 774 9.20 26.50 39.10
CA LEU A 774 8.57 25.97 37.88
C LEU A 774 9.48 24.88 37.27
N GLU A 775 8.92 23.71 37.02
CA GLU A 775 9.61 22.56 36.43
C GLU A 775 8.95 22.18 35.12
N LEU A 776 9.72 22.17 34.03
CA LEU A 776 9.23 21.84 32.69
C LEU A 776 10.15 20.82 32.05
N ALA A 777 9.57 19.69 31.65
CA ALA A 777 10.24 18.76 30.75
C ALA A 777 10.00 19.22 29.31
N VAL A 778 11.08 19.45 28.57
CA VAL A 778 11.04 19.90 27.18
C VAL A 778 11.74 18.87 26.30
N ARG A 779 11.11 18.47 25.20
CA ARG A 779 11.71 17.61 24.19
C ARG A 779 12.47 18.47 23.17
N ASN A 780 13.65 18.02 22.71
CA ASN A 780 14.26 18.59 21.52
C ASN A 780 13.59 18.03 20.24
N GLY A 781 13.94 18.57 19.06
CA GLY A 781 13.42 18.08 17.77
C GLY A 781 13.83 16.64 17.39
N GLN A 782 14.58 15.95 18.24
CA GLN A 782 14.96 14.54 18.11
C GLN A 782 14.23 13.63 19.13
N GLY A 783 13.44 14.21 20.03
CA GLY A 783 12.61 13.50 21.01
C GLY A 783 13.24 13.31 22.40
N ASP A 784 14.49 13.72 22.63
CA ASP A 784 15.15 13.55 23.93
C ASP A 784 14.56 14.46 25.01
N ARG A 785 14.29 13.87 26.18
CA ARG A 785 13.75 14.56 27.36
C ARG A 785 14.85 15.36 28.06
N ARG A 786 14.71 16.69 28.10
CA ARG A 786 15.51 17.57 28.98
C ARG A 786 14.62 18.16 30.07
N ALA A 787 15.12 18.20 31.30
CA ALA A 787 14.47 18.92 32.39
C ALA A 787 15.02 20.35 32.47
N LEU A 788 14.13 21.34 32.53
CA LEU A 788 14.44 22.72 32.91
C LEU A 788 13.89 22.95 34.32
N LEU A 789 14.74 23.45 35.21
CA LEU A 789 14.41 23.69 36.61
C LEU A 789 14.78 25.13 36.97
N VAL A 790 13.81 25.89 37.47
CA VAL A 790 13.97 27.30 37.84
C VAL A 790 13.46 27.53 39.25
N ALA A 791 14.29 28.11 40.11
CA ALA A 791 13.93 28.55 41.45
C ALA A 791 14.40 29.99 41.68
N ARG A 792 13.63 30.78 42.43
CA ARG A 792 14.07 32.07 42.98
C ARG A 792 13.74 32.16 44.46
N LYS A 793 14.58 32.90 45.18
CA LYS A 793 14.70 32.94 46.64
C LYS A 793 13.93 34.13 47.22
N THR A 794 13.32 33.97 48.39
CA THR A 794 12.78 35.07 49.21
C THR A 794 13.88 35.76 50.03
N ASP A 795 13.65 37.02 50.41
CA ASP A 795 14.62 37.86 51.12
C ASP A 795 15.05 37.27 52.49
N PRO A 796 16.30 37.48 52.96
CA PRO A 796 16.83 36.85 54.17
C PRO A 796 16.60 37.72 55.41
N ALA A 797 15.77 37.26 56.34
CA ALA A 797 15.57 37.92 57.63
C ALA A 797 15.42 36.95 58.82
N GLU A 798 16.10 35.81 58.79
CA GLU A 798 16.60 35.08 59.98
C GLU A 798 17.66 34.03 59.54
N GLU A 799 18.69 33.81 60.35
CA GLU A 799 19.89 33.04 59.96
C GLU A 799 19.72 31.52 60.17
N GLY A 800 20.07 30.70 59.16
CA GLY A 800 20.14 29.23 59.35
C GLY A 800 20.15 28.33 58.11
N ALA A 801 21.04 28.58 57.13
CA ALA A 801 21.16 27.81 55.86
C ALA A 801 19.90 27.93 54.93
N ASP A 802 19.94 27.78 53.61
CA ASP A 802 20.68 26.83 52.77
C ASP A 802 21.23 27.40 51.44
N GLU A 803 22.04 26.56 50.80
CA GLU A 803 22.78 26.72 49.54
C GLU A 803 21.87 26.54 48.29
N LEU A 804 22.15 27.25 47.19
CA LEU A 804 21.48 27.04 45.88
C LEU A 804 22.43 26.32 44.91
N ILE A 805 22.15 25.05 44.64
CA ILE A 805 22.93 24.21 43.72
C ILE A 805 22.30 24.24 42.32
N VAL A 806 23.05 24.72 41.32
CA VAL A 806 22.67 24.63 39.89
C VAL A 806 23.41 23.45 39.25
N ALA A 807 22.71 22.35 39.00
CA ALA A 807 23.28 21.13 38.43
C ALA A 807 23.03 21.03 36.91
N LEU A 808 23.96 21.53 36.11
CA LEU A 808 24.02 21.22 34.67
C LEU A 808 24.91 19.99 34.44
N ARG A 809 24.36 18.93 33.83
CA ARG A 809 25.10 17.70 33.54
C ARG A 809 25.54 17.65 32.07
N PRO A 810 26.83 17.79 31.73
CA PRO A 810 27.30 17.60 30.37
C PRO A 810 27.32 16.11 30.00
N THR A 811 27.07 15.81 28.73
CA THR A 811 27.33 14.48 28.12
C THR A 811 28.10 14.68 26.81
N GLY A 812 28.90 13.68 26.43
CA GLY A 812 30.22 13.89 25.83
C GLY A 812 30.34 14.40 24.38
N ASP A 813 29.26 14.50 23.62
CA ASP A 813 29.33 14.84 22.19
C ASP A 813 28.96 16.31 21.95
N GLY A 814 30.00 17.13 21.71
CA GLY A 814 29.87 18.56 21.45
C GLY A 814 29.22 18.87 20.09
N ALA A 815 28.38 19.90 20.05
CA ALA A 815 27.76 20.37 18.82
C ALA A 815 28.69 21.34 18.07
N GLU A 816 29.24 20.90 16.94
CA GLU A 816 29.96 21.75 15.98
C GLU A 816 29.11 21.94 14.71
N LEU A 817 29.12 23.14 14.12
CA LEU A 817 28.39 23.46 12.88
C LEU A 817 29.33 24.17 11.89
N SER A 818 29.56 23.58 10.71
CA SER A 818 30.51 24.06 9.70
C SER A 818 29.90 24.19 8.29
N GLY A 819 30.28 25.25 7.55
CA GLY A 819 29.84 25.51 6.17
C GLY A 819 29.96 27.01 5.75
N PRO A 820 30.37 27.39 4.50
CA PRO A 820 31.09 28.66 4.30
C PRO A 820 30.60 29.62 3.18
N GLY A 821 30.99 30.90 3.29
CA GLY A 821 31.22 31.79 2.12
C GLY A 821 30.51 33.15 2.11
N GLY A 822 31.28 34.27 2.14
CA GLY A 822 30.75 35.62 1.86
C GLY A 822 31.69 36.77 2.22
N THR A 823 32.08 37.57 1.23
CA THR A 823 32.91 38.79 1.40
C THR A 823 32.03 40.02 1.67
N ILE A 824 32.49 40.97 2.48
CA ILE A 824 31.81 42.25 2.73
C ILE A 824 32.46 43.34 1.87
N LEU A 825 31.64 44.11 1.17
CA LEU A 825 32.02 45.25 0.34
C LEU A 825 31.44 46.52 0.97
N ILE A 826 32.26 47.54 1.20
CA ILE A 826 31.85 48.82 1.78
C ILE A 826 31.92 49.87 0.68
N GLU A 827 30.77 50.34 0.19
CA GLU A 827 30.72 51.47 -0.72
C GLU A 827 30.71 52.79 0.05
N ARG A 828 31.55 53.74 -0.38
CA ARG A 828 31.72 55.05 0.28
C ARG A 828 30.56 55.98 -0.07
N PRO A 829 29.83 56.54 0.91
CA PRO A 829 28.95 57.68 0.65
C PRO A 829 29.80 58.91 0.28
N ALA A 830 29.48 59.55 -0.85
CA ALA A 830 30.24 60.72 -1.35
C ALA A 830 30.32 61.88 -0.34
N ALA A 831 29.39 61.96 0.62
CA ALA A 831 29.37 62.98 1.67
C ALA A 831 30.49 62.85 2.73
N CYS A 832 31.21 61.72 2.82
CA CYS A 832 32.29 61.55 3.81
C CYS A 832 33.69 61.99 3.32
N GLN A 833 33.94 62.08 2.01
CA GLN A 833 35.31 62.22 1.48
C GLN A 833 36.00 63.57 1.76
N ALA A 834 35.31 64.54 2.35
CA ALA A 834 35.77 65.92 2.53
C ALA A 834 35.95 66.36 4.00
N ARG A 835 36.08 65.43 4.95
CA ARG A 835 36.28 65.74 6.38
C ARG A 835 37.53 65.05 6.94
N GLU A 836 38.35 65.82 7.67
CA GLU A 836 39.62 65.36 8.24
C GLU A 836 39.47 64.24 9.29
N GLU A 837 38.30 64.14 9.93
CA GLU A 837 38.00 63.14 10.98
C GLU A 837 37.74 61.71 10.45
N CYS A 838 37.65 61.51 9.12
CA CYS A 838 37.30 60.20 8.55
C CYS A 838 38.30 59.04 8.82
N PRO A 839 39.64 59.22 8.81
CA PRO A 839 40.58 58.11 8.99
C PRO A 839 40.50 57.45 10.37
N GLU A 840 40.28 58.23 11.43
CA GLU A 840 40.12 57.71 12.80
C GLU A 840 38.79 56.95 12.96
N LEU A 841 37.74 57.42 12.28
CA LEU A 841 36.44 56.74 12.27
C LEU A 841 36.50 55.42 11.48
N GLU A 842 37.19 55.40 10.32
CA GLU A 842 37.45 54.17 9.57
C GLU A 842 38.26 53.17 10.41
N ALA A 843 39.27 53.62 11.17
CA ALA A 843 40.05 52.78 12.06
C ALA A 843 39.22 52.20 13.23
N ALA A 844 38.40 53.01 13.89
CA ALA A 844 37.54 52.58 14.99
C ALA A 844 36.45 51.58 14.53
N VAL A 845 35.85 51.80 13.35
CA VAL A 845 34.88 50.87 12.76
C VAL A 845 35.57 49.59 12.30
N ALA A 846 36.76 49.67 11.68
CA ALA A 846 37.51 48.48 11.28
C ALA A 846 37.92 47.62 12.48
N ASP A 847 38.44 48.21 13.56
CA ASP A 847 38.80 47.51 14.80
C ASP A 847 37.57 46.88 15.47
N THR A 848 36.44 47.60 15.53
CA THR A 848 35.17 47.05 16.03
C THR A 848 34.68 45.88 15.18
N VAL A 849 34.74 45.98 13.85
CA VAL A 849 34.38 44.88 12.93
C VAL A 849 35.35 43.69 13.05
N GLN A 850 36.64 43.94 13.30
CA GLN A 850 37.65 42.89 13.53
C GLN A 850 37.36 42.13 14.84
N LYS A 851 37.00 42.84 15.92
CA LYS A 851 36.59 42.27 17.21
C LYS A 851 35.27 41.49 17.11
N VAL A 852 34.28 42.02 16.40
CA VAL A 852 33.02 41.32 16.11
C VAL A 852 33.24 40.08 15.24
N LYS A 853 34.18 40.10 14.27
CA LYS A 853 34.59 38.89 13.52
C LYS A 853 35.21 37.80 14.41
N LEU A 854 35.97 38.19 15.44
CA LEU A 854 36.59 37.27 16.39
C LEU A 854 35.58 36.67 17.37
N GLN A 855 34.57 37.43 17.81
CA GLN A 855 33.52 36.94 18.71
C GLN A 855 32.35 36.23 17.99
N PHE A 856 32.03 36.63 16.75
CA PHE A 856 30.85 36.16 16.01
C PHE A 856 31.19 35.85 14.54
N PRO A 857 31.94 34.76 14.24
CA PRO A 857 32.45 34.47 12.90
C PRO A 857 31.38 34.20 11.81
N ARG A 858 30.08 34.17 12.15
CA ARG A 858 28.95 34.03 11.20
C ARG A 858 27.75 34.97 11.46
N GLY A 859 27.92 36.03 12.25
CA GLY A 859 26.86 37.01 12.51
C GLY A 859 26.80 38.14 11.46
N ARG A 860 25.60 38.69 11.20
CA ARG A 860 25.44 40.02 10.57
C ARG A 860 24.89 40.99 11.63
N LEU A 861 25.45 42.18 11.69
CA LEU A 861 25.03 43.26 12.58
C LEU A 861 24.25 44.31 11.77
N TYR A 862 23.12 44.77 12.28
CA TYR A 862 22.43 45.97 11.81
C TYR A 862 22.25 46.93 12.99
N LEU A 863 22.42 48.22 12.71
CA LEU A 863 22.17 49.30 13.66
C LEU A 863 21.18 50.24 12.96
N ASP A 864 20.01 50.43 13.56
CA ASP A 864 19.07 51.47 13.17
C ASP A 864 18.99 52.50 14.30
N ALA A 865 19.10 53.77 13.94
CA ALA A 865 19.13 54.89 14.88
C ALA A 865 18.11 55.94 14.41
N PRO A 866 17.25 56.47 15.30
CA PRO A 866 16.28 57.49 14.92
C PRO A 866 16.96 58.68 14.24
N ARG A 867 16.34 59.20 13.17
CA ARG A 867 16.89 60.26 12.30
C ARG A 867 17.28 61.58 12.99
N GLU A 868 16.92 61.75 14.25
CA GLU A 868 17.13 62.99 15.02
C GLU A 868 18.14 62.84 16.17
N LEU A 869 18.74 61.66 16.39
CA LEU A 869 19.91 61.54 17.27
C LEU A 869 21.19 61.99 16.54
N PRO A 870 21.97 62.95 17.09
CA PRO A 870 23.33 63.20 16.62
C PRO A 870 24.18 61.95 16.84
N TRP A 871 24.88 61.47 15.81
CA TRP A 871 25.61 60.19 15.88
C TRP A 871 26.66 60.12 17.01
N ARG A 872 27.19 61.27 17.44
CA ARG A 872 28.11 61.41 18.59
C ARG A 872 27.48 60.94 19.92
N GLU A 873 26.16 61.04 20.09
CA GLU A 873 25.42 60.56 21.26
C GLU A 873 25.39 59.01 21.29
N ALA A 874 25.07 58.40 20.13
CA ALA A 874 25.02 56.95 19.98
C ALA A 874 26.40 56.29 20.19
N ALA A 875 27.47 56.95 19.75
CA ALA A 875 28.85 56.49 19.99
C ALA A 875 29.26 56.59 21.47
N ARG A 876 28.79 57.60 22.22
CA ARG A 876 29.05 57.74 23.66
C ARG A 876 28.33 56.71 24.51
N LEU A 877 27.08 56.38 24.18
CA LEU A 877 26.29 55.38 24.91
C LEU A 877 26.88 53.96 24.82
N LEU A 878 27.65 53.66 23.77
CA LEU A 878 28.39 52.39 23.63
C LEU A 878 29.70 52.34 24.44
N ALA A 879 30.14 53.44 25.05
CA ALA A 879 31.43 53.55 25.74
C ALA A 879 31.36 53.53 27.28
N GLY A 880 30.20 53.86 27.87
CA GLY A 880 29.86 53.63 29.29
C GLY A 880 30.55 54.52 30.34
N ALA A 881 29.76 55.26 31.15
CA ALA A 881 30.20 55.87 32.41
C ALA A 881 29.03 56.18 33.38
N GLU A 882 29.36 56.19 34.67
CA GLU A 882 28.55 55.97 35.89
C GLU A 882 27.48 57.01 36.33
N CYS A 883 26.47 56.50 37.06
CA CYS A 883 25.74 57.06 38.24
C CYS A 883 24.99 58.43 38.21
N TYR A 884 23.64 58.40 38.21
CA TYR A 884 22.76 59.01 39.25
C TYR A 884 21.27 58.57 39.12
N GLN A 885 20.45 58.79 40.17
CA GLN A 885 18.98 58.61 40.24
C GLN A 885 18.35 59.87 40.90
N PRO A 886 17.02 60.12 40.85
CA PRO A 886 15.97 59.66 39.92
C PRO A 886 15.14 60.85 39.33
N LEU A 887 14.19 60.58 38.42
CA LEU A 887 12.86 61.25 38.33
C LEU A 887 12.01 60.67 37.18
N ASP A 888 10.90 60.01 37.56
CA ASP A 888 9.55 59.88 36.99
C ASP A 888 9.25 59.80 35.46
N GLU A 889 8.24 58.96 35.16
CA GLU A 889 7.42 58.87 33.93
C GLU A 889 7.94 58.21 32.62
N GLY A 890 8.62 57.06 32.70
CA GLY A 890 8.61 55.99 31.66
C GLY A 890 9.00 56.35 30.20
N PRO A 891 8.64 55.51 29.19
CA PRO A 891 8.38 54.08 29.19
C PRO A 891 9.63 53.24 28.81
N ALA A 892 9.57 51.91 28.96
CA ALA A 892 10.68 51.01 28.65
C ALA A 892 10.89 50.77 27.15
N TRP A 893 12.16 50.60 26.76
CA TRP A 893 12.61 50.31 25.39
C TRP A 893 12.27 48.86 24.98
N ILE A 894 11.98 48.64 23.69
CA ILE A 894 11.80 47.30 23.10
C ILE A 894 12.82 47.09 21.99
N ALA A 895 13.69 46.09 22.15
CA ALA A 895 14.50 45.56 21.06
C ALA A 895 13.69 44.49 20.30
N LEU A 896 13.44 44.71 19.01
CA LEU A 896 12.69 43.81 18.14
C LEU A 896 13.57 43.26 17.03
N LEU A 897 13.63 41.93 16.92
CA LEU A 897 14.14 41.23 15.75
C LEU A 897 12.97 40.92 14.80
N GLY A 898 13.05 41.40 13.55
CA GLY A 898 12.03 41.15 12.52
C GLY A 898 12.47 41.57 11.11
N PRO A 899 12.10 40.82 10.04
CA PRO A 899 12.47 41.10 8.63
C PRO A 899 11.33 41.84 7.87
N PRO A 900 11.37 41.96 6.53
CA PRO A 900 12.37 42.55 5.60
C PRO A 900 11.72 43.70 4.76
N PRO A 901 12.40 44.30 3.75
CA PRO A 901 11.97 43.98 2.37
C PRO A 901 13.04 44.10 1.25
N ALA A 902 12.72 43.59 0.06
CA ALA A 902 13.40 43.89 -1.21
C ALA A 902 12.76 45.16 -1.87
N ALA A 903 13.28 45.79 -2.93
CA ALA A 903 14.24 45.36 -3.94
C ALA A 903 14.86 46.55 -4.70
N ALA A 904 16.01 46.35 -5.38
CA ALA A 904 16.27 46.86 -6.73
C ALA A 904 17.47 46.11 -7.35
N SER A 905 17.38 45.78 -8.64
CA SER A 905 18.46 45.19 -9.45
C SER A 905 19.06 46.30 -10.35
N PRO A 906 20.31 46.18 -10.87
CA PRO A 906 20.48 45.36 -12.09
C PRO A 906 21.85 44.70 -12.36
N SER A 907 21.84 43.63 -13.16
CA SER A 907 22.86 43.23 -14.17
C SER A 907 24.31 42.98 -13.71
N SER A 908 24.94 41.81 -13.92
CA SER A 908 25.01 41.11 -15.21
C SER A 908 25.77 39.76 -15.14
N LYS A 909 25.48 38.86 -16.10
CA LYS A 909 26.30 37.73 -16.59
C LYS A 909 26.76 36.61 -15.63
N THR A 910 26.14 35.43 -15.80
CA THR A 910 26.78 34.11 -15.66
C THR A 910 26.38 33.22 -16.86
N PRO A 911 27.26 32.42 -17.46
CA PRO A 911 26.93 31.54 -18.58
C PRO A 911 26.19 30.25 -18.16
N VAL A 912 25.71 29.53 -19.18
CA VAL A 912 24.66 28.49 -19.14
C VAL A 912 25.17 27.08 -18.82
N ILE A 913 24.52 26.40 -17.87
CA ILE A 913 24.12 24.97 -17.84
C ILE A 913 22.79 24.92 -17.03
N GLY A 914 21.75 24.11 -17.28
CA GLY A 914 21.44 23.12 -18.32
C GLY A 914 19.91 22.95 -18.44
N LYS A 915 19.37 21.72 -18.57
CA LYS A 915 17.91 21.43 -18.44
C LYS A 915 17.62 20.05 -17.83
N SER A 916 16.63 19.96 -16.94
CA SER A 916 15.73 18.81 -16.79
C SER A 916 14.34 19.31 -16.37
N SER A 917 13.27 18.60 -16.73
CA SER A 917 11.90 19.12 -16.81
C SER A 917 11.04 18.83 -15.57
N ALA A 918 10.39 19.87 -15.03
CA ALA A 918 9.34 19.78 -14.02
C ALA A 918 7.95 20.15 -14.61
N PRO A 919 6.83 19.67 -14.04
CA PRO A 919 5.47 19.96 -14.54
C PRO A 919 5.11 21.45 -14.46
N VAL A 920 4.45 21.96 -15.51
CA VAL A 920 4.14 23.39 -15.66
C VAL A 920 2.81 23.74 -14.99
N PHE A 921 2.86 24.31 -13.78
CA PHE A 921 1.73 25.05 -13.23
C PHE A 921 1.57 26.41 -13.92
N GLY A 922 0.42 26.65 -14.54
CA GLY A 922 0.16 27.83 -15.34
C GLY A 922 -0.15 29.08 -14.52
N LYS A 923 0.79 30.04 -14.52
CA LYS A 923 0.66 31.49 -14.18
C LYS A 923 0.15 31.85 -12.77
N SER A 924 0.94 32.64 -12.07
CA SER A 924 0.55 33.31 -10.82
C SER A 924 -0.71 34.19 -10.99
N PRO A 925 -1.57 34.31 -9.95
CA PRO A 925 -2.76 35.16 -10.02
C PRO A 925 -2.39 36.63 -10.20
N VAL A 926 -3.17 37.33 -11.03
CA VAL A 926 -3.03 38.78 -11.22
C VAL A 926 -4.00 39.49 -10.28
N VAL A 927 -3.47 40.31 -9.38
CA VAL A 927 -4.23 41.03 -8.34
C VAL A 927 -4.15 42.53 -8.62
N ALA A 928 -5.30 43.19 -8.65
CA ALA A 928 -5.43 44.63 -8.77
C ALA A 928 -6.12 45.19 -7.51
N GLY A 929 -5.32 45.74 -6.60
CA GLY A 929 -5.74 46.32 -5.33
C GLY A 929 -4.71 46.12 -4.21
N PRO A 930 -4.91 46.72 -3.02
CA PRO A 930 -4.03 46.58 -1.86
C PRO A 930 -4.28 45.24 -1.15
N TYR A 931 -3.83 44.14 -1.76
CA TYR A 931 -4.07 42.79 -1.26
C TYR A 931 -2.91 41.85 -1.59
N ASP A 932 -2.47 41.04 -0.63
CA ASP A 932 -1.40 40.08 -0.87
C ASP A 932 -1.89 38.89 -1.72
N ALA A 933 -1.11 38.56 -2.75
CA ALA A 933 -1.33 37.37 -3.56
C ALA A 933 -1.17 36.07 -2.75
N GLY A 934 -0.36 36.08 -1.68
CA GLY A 934 -0.20 34.96 -0.75
C GLY A 934 -1.50 34.62 -0.01
N ASP A 935 -2.21 35.62 0.49
CA ASP A 935 -3.51 35.45 1.15
C ASP A 935 -4.58 34.85 0.21
N ILE A 936 -4.64 35.35 -1.03
CA ILE A 936 -5.53 34.80 -2.07
C ILE A 936 -5.20 33.34 -2.35
N GLN A 937 -3.92 33.01 -2.54
CA GLN A 937 -3.50 31.63 -2.78
C GLN A 937 -3.83 30.71 -1.60
N ARG A 938 -3.68 31.17 -0.35
CA ARG A 938 -4.00 30.40 0.85
C ARG A 938 -5.48 30.02 0.89
N VAL A 939 -6.37 30.99 0.70
CA VAL A 939 -7.83 30.77 0.70
C VAL A 939 -8.27 29.84 -0.44
N VAL A 940 -7.71 30.01 -1.64
CA VAL A 940 -8.01 29.11 -2.78
C VAL A 940 -7.50 27.69 -2.51
N ARG A 941 -6.27 27.53 -1.99
CA ARG A 941 -5.69 26.22 -1.63
C ARG A 941 -6.52 25.48 -0.58
N MET A 942 -6.96 26.17 0.48
CA MET A 942 -7.83 25.58 1.51
C MET A 942 -9.21 25.12 0.98
N ASN A 943 -9.63 25.57 -0.20
CA ASN A 943 -10.91 25.21 -0.81
C ASN A 943 -10.77 24.29 -2.04
N LEU A 944 -9.58 23.74 -2.33
CA LEU A 944 -9.33 22.89 -3.51
C LEU A 944 -10.29 21.69 -3.64
N ALA A 945 -10.73 21.09 -2.53
CA ALA A 945 -11.70 19.99 -2.56
C ALA A 945 -13.04 20.39 -3.22
N ARG A 946 -13.49 21.65 -3.06
CA ARG A 946 -14.73 22.16 -3.70
C ARG A 946 -14.55 22.36 -5.20
N PHE A 947 -13.38 22.85 -5.61
CA PHE A 947 -13.01 22.98 -7.02
C PHE A 947 -12.86 21.62 -7.71
N ARG A 948 -12.26 20.65 -7.02
CA ARG A 948 -12.15 19.25 -7.46
C ARG A 948 -13.53 18.62 -7.66
N HIS A 949 -14.47 18.80 -6.70
CA HIS A 949 -15.83 18.30 -6.83
C HIS A 949 -16.55 18.82 -8.09
N CYS A 950 -16.40 20.11 -8.43
CA CYS A 950 -16.96 20.66 -9.66
C CYS A 950 -16.42 19.98 -10.93
N TYR A 951 -15.19 19.47 -10.90
CA TYR A 951 -14.56 18.76 -12.02
C TYR A 951 -14.88 17.26 -12.04
N GLU A 952 -15.01 16.62 -10.88
CA GLU A 952 -15.45 15.22 -10.77
C GLU A 952 -16.85 15.01 -11.40
N LEU A 953 -17.75 15.99 -11.26
CA LEU A 953 -19.06 16.00 -11.95
C LEU A 953 -18.96 16.01 -13.49
N VAL A 954 -17.83 16.46 -14.05
CA VAL A 954 -17.54 16.40 -15.49
C VAL A 954 -16.90 15.06 -15.85
N LEU A 955 -15.96 14.57 -15.04
CA LEU A 955 -15.31 13.26 -15.24
C LEU A 955 -16.30 12.08 -15.20
N MET A 956 -17.40 12.21 -14.43
CA MET A 956 -18.51 11.24 -14.45
C MET A 956 -19.23 11.15 -15.81
N GLN A 957 -19.05 12.13 -16.71
CA GLN A 957 -19.64 12.16 -18.05
C GLN A 957 -18.61 11.91 -19.15
N ASP A 958 -17.39 12.45 -18.99
CA ASP A 958 -16.25 12.25 -19.88
C ASP A 958 -14.97 12.04 -19.02
N PRO A 959 -14.53 10.78 -18.83
CA PRO A 959 -13.31 10.47 -18.07
C PRO A 959 -12.02 11.07 -18.66
N THR A 960 -12.05 11.53 -19.90
CA THR A 960 -10.90 12.11 -20.62
C THR A 960 -10.94 13.64 -20.72
N ALA A 961 -11.94 14.28 -20.11
CA ALA A 961 -12.09 15.73 -20.12
C ALA A 961 -10.81 16.42 -19.60
N THR A 962 -10.50 17.60 -20.12
CA THR A 962 -9.45 18.50 -19.61
C THR A 962 -9.93 19.95 -19.72
N ALA A 963 -9.71 20.77 -18.70
CA ALA A 963 -10.28 22.12 -18.65
C ALA A 963 -9.29 23.17 -18.15
N LEU A 964 -9.18 24.27 -18.91
CA LEU A 964 -8.46 25.49 -18.50
C LEU A 964 -9.49 26.58 -18.25
N ALA A 965 -9.65 27.00 -17.00
CA ALA A 965 -10.60 28.04 -16.58
C ALA A 965 -9.86 29.27 -16.07
N ASP A 966 -10.08 30.44 -16.67
CA ASP A 966 -9.75 31.71 -16.03
C ASP A 966 -10.93 32.11 -15.15
N VAL A 967 -10.69 32.47 -13.88
CA VAL A 967 -11.73 33.07 -13.04
C VAL A 967 -11.34 34.45 -12.56
N ARG A 968 -12.13 35.44 -12.97
CA ARG A 968 -12.05 36.81 -12.48
C ARG A 968 -13.09 37.01 -11.37
N PHE A 969 -12.66 37.46 -10.20
CA PHE A 969 -13.56 37.74 -9.09
C PHE A 969 -13.15 38.98 -8.32
N THR A 970 -14.10 39.58 -7.62
CA THR A 970 -13.94 40.85 -6.93
C THR A 970 -14.20 40.67 -5.45
N ILE A 971 -13.21 40.94 -4.60
CA ILE A 971 -13.30 40.88 -3.14
C ILE A 971 -13.72 42.27 -2.63
N GLY A 972 -14.82 42.33 -1.87
CA GLY A 972 -15.32 43.55 -1.25
C GLY A 972 -14.65 43.87 0.11
N PRO A 973 -14.98 45.02 0.72
CA PRO A 973 -14.30 45.53 1.92
C PRO A 973 -14.35 44.61 3.15
N LYS A 974 -15.35 43.71 3.21
CA LYS A 974 -15.54 42.72 4.28
C LYS A 974 -14.91 41.35 3.97
N GLY A 975 -14.05 41.25 2.95
CA GLY A 975 -13.45 39.99 2.51
C GLY A 975 -14.41 39.04 1.79
N THR A 976 -15.64 39.47 1.52
CA THR A 976 -16.66 38.71 0.79
C THR A 976 -16.51 38.91 -0.72
N VAL A 977 -16.62 37.86 -1.53
CA VAL A 977 -16.68 37.99 -2.99
C VAL A 977 -17.99 38.64 -3.41
N ILE A 978 -17.92 39.76 -4.13
CA ILE A 978 -19.08 40.57 -4.58
C ILE A 978 -19.40 40.41 -6.07
N ASP A 979 -18.42 40.06 -6.90
CA ASP A 979 -18.65 39.58 -8.28
C ASP A 979 -17.69 38.44 -8.62
N ALA A 980 -18.09 37.57 -9.53
CA ALA A 980 -17.31 36.45 -10.06
C ALA A 980 -17.72 36.17 -11.52
N ARG A 981 -16.74 35.81 -12.36
CA ARG A 981 -16.93 35.45 -13.76
C ARG A 981 -15.92 34.39 -14.15
N VAL A 982 -16.41 33.24 -14.59
CA VAL A 982 -15.62 32.10 -15.07
C VAL A 982 -15.56 32.14 -16.59
N SER A 983 -14.44 31.73 -17.19
CA SER A 983 -14.31 31.60 -18.65
C SER A 983 -13.40 30.43 -19.01
N LEU A 984 -13.94 29.42 -19.71
CA LEU A 984 -13.19 28.25 -20.16
C LEU A 984 -12.50 28.51 -21.51
N ARG A 985 -11.21 28.15 -21.62
CA ARG A 985 -10.36 28.50 -22.79
C ARG A 985 -10.39 27.52 -23.96
N LYS A 986 -10.97 26.31 -23.81
CA LYS A 986 -10.94 25.25 -24.85
C LYS A 986 -12.20 24.41 -25.00
N GLN A 987 -12.94 24.18 -23.91
CA GLN A 987 -14.20 23.44 -23.91
C GLN A 987 -15.16 24.16 -22.95
N SER A 988 -16.18 24.82 -23.47
CA SER A 988 -17.21 25.47 -22.65
C SER A 988 -18.15 24.41 -22.07
N ASN A 989 -18.11 24.20 -20.75
CA ASN A 989 -19.04 23.33 -20.04
C ASN A 989 -19.87 24.18 -19.05
N PRO A 990 -21.14 24.51 -19.35
CA PRO A 990 -21.97 25.37 -18.51
C PRO A 990 -22.18 24.85 -17.08
N ARG A 991 -22.12 23.52 -16.87
CA ARG A 991 -22.23 22.92 -15.53
C ARG A 991 -20.98 23.18 -14.70
N LEU A 992 -19.80 23.04 -15.31
CA LEU A 992 -18.53 23.37 -14.68
C LEU A 992 -18.46 24.87 -14.36
N GLU A 993 -18.80 25.74 -15.31
CA GLU A 993 -18.80 27.20 -15.12
C GLU A 993 -19.73 27.65 -13.97
N ALA A 994 -20.95 27.13 -13.93
CA ALA A 994 -21.91 27.42 -12.86
C ALA A 994 -21.45 26.90 -11.49
N CYS A 995 -20.83 25.72 -11.43
CA CYS A 995 -20.29 25.17 -10.19
C CYS A 995 -19.11 26.00 -9.67
N LEU A 996 -18.19 26.40 -10.55
CA LEU A 996 -17.04 27.24 -10.22
C LEU A 996 -17.45 28.64 -9.76
N ASP A 997 -18.41 29.31 -10.43
CA ASP A 997 -18.93 30.62 -10.02
C ASP A 997 -19.56 30.55 -8.62
N LYS A 998 -20.46 29.58 -8.39
CA LYS A 998 -21.08 29.34 -7.08
C LYS A 998 -20.04 29.09 -5.97
N THR A 999 -19.01 28.31 -6.29
CA THR A 999 -17.93 27.98 -5.34
C THR A 999 -17.13 29.23 -4.95
N ILE A 1000 -16.82 30.10 -5.91
CA ILE A 1000 -16.02 31.31 -5.69
C ILE A 1000 -16.82 32.40 -4.97
N ARG A 1001 -18.10 32.59 -5.30
CA ARG A 1001 -19.00 33.48 -4.52
C ARG A 1001 -19.15 33.03 -3.06
N GLY A 1002 -19.00 31.73 -2.79
CA GLY A 1002 -18.99 31.15 -1.44
C GLY A 1002 -17.70 31.37 -0.63
N LEU A 1003 -16.63 31.90 -1.23
CA LEU A 1003 -15.37 32.12 -0.52
C LEU A 1003 -15.42 33.31 0.45
N ARG A 1004 -14.53 33.27 1.43
CA ARG A 1004 -14.27 34.32 2.42
C ARG A 1004 -12.77 34.52 2.50
N PHE A 1005 -12.36 35.75 2.23
CA PHE A 1005 -10.99 36.22 2.30
C PHE A 1005 -10.82 37.12 3.54
N PRO A 1006 -9.60 37.32 4.05
CA PRO A 1006 -9.31 38.44 4.95
C PRO A 1006 -9.81 39.78 4.40
N ALA A 1007 -10.12 40.75 5.28
CA ALA A 1007 -10.54 42.09 4.86
C ALA A 1007 -9.36 42.85 4.22
N PRO A 1008 -9.52 43.48 3.03
CA PRO A 1008 -8.46 44.28 2.41
C PRO A 1008 -7.97 45.41 3.32
N ALA A 1009 -6.65 45.60 3.39
CA ALA A 1009 -6.06 46.73 4.10
C ALA A 1009 -6.58 48.06 3.51
N GLY A 1010 -7.10 48.94 4.37
CA GLY A 1010 -7.74 50.20 3.95
C GLY A 1010 -9.18 50.07 3.43
N GLY A 1011 -9.82 48.90 3.50
CA GLY A 1011 -11.25 48.74 3.18
C GLY A 1011 -11.60 48.89 1.69
N GLY A 1012 -10.61 48.79 0.80
CA GLY A 1012 -10.81 48.87 -0.64
C GLY A 1012 -11.48 47.63 -1.25
N VAL A 1013 -11.79 47.72 -2.55
CA VAL A 1013 -12.26 46.61 -3.39
C VAL A 1013 -11.08 46.09 -4.22
N VAL A 1014 -10.95 44.76 -4.34
CA VAL A 1014 -9.81 44.10 -4.99
C VAL A 1014 -10.32 43.21 -6.12
N THR A 1015 -9.77 43.37 -7.33
CA THR A 1015 -10.07 42.46 -8.45
C THR A 1015 -8.94 41.44 -8.60
N VAL A 1016 -9.31 40.16 -8.66
CA VAL A 1016 -8.39 39.02 -8.80
C VAL A 1016 -8.70 38.30 -10.12
N ASN A 1017 -7.66 37.87 -10.83
CA ASN A 1017 -7.78 36.91 -11.92
C ASN A 1017 -6.91 35.68 -11.62
N TYR A 1018 -7.55 34.51 -11.46
CA TYR A 1018 -6.94 33.27 -11.01
C TYR A 1018 -7.18 32.14 -12.04
N PRO A 1019 -6.13 31.56 -12.65
CA PRO A 1019 -6.26 30.44 -13.57
C PRO A 1019 -6.34 29.09 -12.84
N PHE A 1020 -7.20 28.21 -13.32
CA PHE A 1020 -7.28 26.80 -12.93
C PHE A 1020 -6.95 25.90 -14.14
N ASN A 1021 -6.15 24.87 -13.89
CA ASN A 1021 -5.87 23.78 -14.84
C ASN A 1021 -6.40 22.48 -14.24
N PHE A 1022 -7.41 21.90 -14.88
CA PHE A 1022 -8.00 20.62 -14.51
C PHE A 1022 -7.56 19.55 -15.51
N GLN A 1023 -7.01 18.47 -14.97
CA GLN A 1023 -6.55 17.29 -15.69
C GLN A 1023 -7.08 16.05 -14.96
N PRO A 1024 -7.38 14.94 -15.66
CA PRO A 1024 -7.56 13.64 -15.01
C PRO A 1024 -6.33 13.31 -14.15
N GLY A 1025 -6.54 12.65 -13.01
CA GLY A 1025 -5.43 12.03 -12.29
C GLY A 1025 -5.12 10.69 -12.93
N ASP A 1026 -3.83 10.42 -13.17
CA ASP A 1026 -3.32 9.08 -13.50
C ASP A 1026 -3.47 8.11 -12.30
#